data_AF-A0A936FCJ0-F1
#
_entry.id   AF-A0A936FCJ0-F1
#
_cell.length_a   1.000
_cell.length_b   1.000
_cell.length_c   1.000
_cell.angle_alpha   90.00
_cell.angle_beta   90.00
_cell.angle_gamma   90.00
#
_symmetry.space_group_name_H-M   'P 1'
#
loop_
_entity.id
_entity.type
_entity.pdbx_description
1 polymer ?
#
loop_
_entity_poly.entity_id
_entity_poly.type
_entity_poly.pdbx_seq_one_letter_code
_entity_poly.pdbx_strand_id
1 'polypeptide(L)'
;MSASSKLLLAALLAASMSAQAATYIVSSNADSGVGTLRTAIVSANANCQADTINFSSAMTITLTTALPAIKCAGLTIDATPWANPSTSMIPAGATVGHPAAAFPPIPRPGVVLTISSGVAGGNNGLNIQADNVTVRSLSIRGFDDGIRTQGDHTGIVIESNYVGLLETATDIAAAIPALNDRNCNGVHIVKTTNTAGTVGVTVRNNLIAYPNLRGVYVDGGGAWHVTDVTASQGNGKGFNLTLADNWIERTGEQPSTPSTLRSKCSTNAQGFAATSGGGIEIEDTTAPSLRITGNHLSGQPTLVSASSTVLNGSNGIEINQTRRSSLPNAPADGGSCTSCVISGNAISGYLNGIVTLAAQNSFFGLVASTSAANIMDDLTLSGNLVSGNLMGITYGGDKTAPTKASIVSDNLAKNNYAVGIALTGQNTSATGNIVQGNAVGILAGDLLSSLFARARNLSIFQNTVVDNTLSPPALVQGNAGVAVANAGTTTVISQNSISRNAGLGIDLLTSANVWGVTPNDNGDTDTGPNALMNKPVFHRKSDPAPGVVLRGRQVTFTGWARPGAALEFFLVSPDAADPSGFGEGLRYLCSGTAGTTTDPQPPNPNLSGEGEDNAAAGFSVSCTLPADVVPTADLVFSATATDTTAKVTSEFSQGRQVDQFIPNVRLTCTPNQLTDSTGQNGPANCTVSLEDGAVAPTELTVAFTPPPSGNPRYALSNCSSPVKIAAGASSALACTILANANDVAGDGDVTAAVSLDTPPANAGYALGTSTLDQVTIVNDDLPIIVLECDRLVVYDSPGSSNVAHCTARVSNGTAPANLAIGFTPPSGPYLRYTLSNCASPVTIPAGATSAMACTITATPNTDVGDGSVDVVLRLTEPGPNAGYLLGQPASITVTVADDDHPPPPIGIPTLGEWGGAGLSLALLALARRRLNGRRNDH
;
A
#
# COMPACT_ATOMS: atom_id res chain seq x y z
N MET A 1 -76.64 -0.25 -50.24
CA MET A 1 -75.51 -1.10 -49.79
C MET A 1 -74.52 -0.22 -49.06
N SER A 2 -74.30 -0.50 -47.77
CA SER A 2 -73.82 0.46 -46.77
C SER A 2 -72.30 0.70 -46.79
N ALA A 3 -71.92 1.87 -46.31
CA ALA A 3 -70.55 2.31 -46.05
C ALA A 3 -69.77 1.40 -45.07
N SER A 4 -70.41 0.38 -44.48
CA SER A 4 -69.81 -0.55 -43.51
C SER A 4 -68.96 -1.65 -44.16
N SER A 5 -69.10 -1.93 -45.46
CA SER A 5 -68.27 -2.94 -46.15
C SER A 5 -66.93 -2.41 -46.68
N LYS A 6 -66.74 -1.08 -46.76
CA LYS A 6 -65.46 -0.49 -47.18
C LYS A 6 -64.47 -0.31 -46.02
N LEU A 7 -64.96 -0.23 -44.78
CA LEU A 7 -64.09 -0.13 -43.59
C LEU A 7 -63.49 -1.49 -43.19
N LEU A 8 -64.19 -2.60 -43.42
CA LEU A 8 -63.68 -3.95 -43.12
C LEU A 8 -62.62 -4.42 -44.14
N LEU A 9 -62.70 -3.94 -45.40
CA LEU A 9 -61.71 -4.25 -46.43
C LEU A 9 -60.44 -3.37 -46.31
N ALA A 10 -60.55 -2.17 -45.72
CA ALA A 10 -59.38 -1.35 -45.37
C ALA A 10 -58.67 -1.82 -44.10
N ALA A 11 -59.39 -2.44 -43.15
CA ALA A 11 -58.80 -3.01 -41.94
C ALA A 11 -58.11 -4.38 -42.19
N LEU A 12 -58.55 -5.17 -43.18
CA LEU A 12 -57.87 -6.43 -43.55
C LEU A 12 -56.64 -6.24 -44.47
N LEU A 13 -56.48 -5.09 -45.14
CA LEU A 13 -55.26 -4.77 -45.90
C LEU A 13 -54.20 -4.01 -45.08
N ALA A 14 -54.47 -3.73 -43.80
CA ALA A 14 -53.51 -3.17 -42.85
C ALA A 14 -52.92 -4.24 -41.90
N ALA A 15 -52.92 -5.51 -42.31
CA ALA A 15 -51.94 -6.45 -41.78
C ALA A 15 -50.59 -6.04 -42.35
N SER A 16 -49.89 -5.14 -41.64
CA SER A 16 -48.45 -4.96 -41.77
C SER A 16 -47.83 -6.35 -41.66
N MET A 17 -47.57 -6.99 -42.80
CA MET A 17 -46.66 -8.11 -42.85
C MET A 17 -45.34 -7.54 -42.35
N SER A 18 -45.05 -7.79 -41.07
CA SER A 18 -43.71 -7.72 -40.53
C SER A 18 -42.86 -8.55 -41.47
N ALA A 19 -42.11 -7.89 -42.37
CA ALA A 19 -41.16 -8.57 -43.23
C ALA A 19 -40.20 -9.33 -42.30
N GLN A 20 -40.31 -10.66 -42.29
CA GLN A 20 -39.43 -11.49 -41.48
C GLN A 20 -38.03 -11.40 -42.08
N ALA A 21 -37.05 -11.13 -41.24
CA ALA A 21 -35.64 -11.29 -41.57
C ALA A 21 -35.41 -12.69 -42.13
N ALA A 22 -34.82 -12.77 -43.32
CA ALA A 22 -34.46 -14.04 -43.95
C ALA A 22 -33.12 -14.54 -43.40
N THR A 23 -33.00 -15.86 -43.24
CA THR A 23 -31.73 -16.51 -42.92
C THR A 23 -31.20 -17.24 -44.15
N TYR A 24 -30.07 -16.79 -44.68
CA TYR A 24 -29.37 -17.44 -45.78
C TYR A 24 -28.26 -18.34 -45.24
N ILE A 25 -28.30 -19.63 -45.58
CA ILE A 25 -27.29 -20.60 -45.15
C ILE A 25 -26.27 -20.80 -46.27
N VAL A 26 -25.01 -20.47 -46.00
CA VAL A 26 -23.85 -20.80 -46.85
C VAL A 26 -23.49 -22.26 -46.63
N SER A 27 -23.71 -23.07 -47.66
CA SER A 27 -23.48 -24.52 -47.65
C SER A 27 -22.41 -25.00 -48.63
N SER A 28 -21.81 -24.07 -49.38
CA SER A 28 -20.78 -24.34 -50.37
C SER A 28 -19.60 -23.41 -50.17
N ASN A 29 -18.40 -23.97 -50.26
CA ASN A 29 -17.13 -23.25 -50.20
C ASN A 29 -16.67 -22.69 -51.56
N ALA A 30 -17.47 -22.87 -52.62
CA ALA A 30 -17.19 -22.33 -53.94
C ALA A 30 -17.32 -20.79 -53.95
N ASP A 31 -16.58 -20.14 -54.85
CA ASP A 31 -16.63 -18.68 -55.04
C ASP A 31 -18.00 -18.17 -55.56
N SER A 32 -18.72 -18.99 -56.33
CA SER A 32 -20.02 -18.63 -56.92
C SER A 32 -20.93 -19.85 -57.11
N GLY A 33 -22.21 -19.59 -57.36
CA GLY A 33 -23.25 -20.63 -57.50
C GLY A 33 -24.18 -20.71 -56.29
N VAL A 34 -25.15 -21.62 -56.36
CA VAL A 34 -26.15 -21.81 -55.29
C VAL A 34 -25.46 -22.25 -53.99
N GLY A 35 -25.90 -21.70 -52.85
CA GLY A 35 -25.37 -22.04 -51.53
C GLY A 35 -24.01 -21.39 -51.18
N THR A 36 -23.49 -20.49 -52.01
CA THR A 36 -22.22 -19.77 -51.75
C THR A 36 -22.44 -18.46 -50.99
N LEU A 37 -21.39 -17.97 -50.30
CA LEU A 37 -21.41 -16.68 -49.60
C LEU A 37 -21.75 -15.52 -50.55
N ARG A 38 -21.23 -15.55 -51.78
CA ARG A 38 -21.54 -14.57 -52.82
C ARG A 38 -23.04 -14.48 -53.08
N THR A 39 -23.70 -15.62 -53.29
CA THR A 39 -25.14 -15.68 -53.55
C THR A 39 -25.95 -15.26 -52.32
N ALA A 40 -25.50 -15.60 -51.11
CA ALA A 40 -26.13 -15.16 -49.86
C ALA A 40 -26.10 -13.63 -49.72
N ILE A 41 -24.96 -12.98 -49.97
CA ILE A 41 -24.82 -11.52 -49.96
C ILE A 41 -25.71 -10.88 -51.03
N VAL A 42 -25.74 -11.42 -52.26
CA VAL A 42 -26.62 -10.92 -53.34
C VAL A 42 -28.10 -11.01 -52.93
N SER A 43 -28.50 -12.10 -52.30
CA SER A 43 -29.90 -12.31 -51.87
C SER A 43 -30.28 -11.36 -50.73
N ALA A 44 -29.42 -11.21 -49.72
CA ALA A 44 -29.61 -10.24 -48.64
C ALA A 44 -29.68 -8.80 -49.18
N ASN A 45 -28.80 -8.45 -50.13
CA ASN A 45 -28.82 -7.16 -50.80
C ASN A 45 -30.08 -6.92 -51.66
N ALA A 46 -30.78 -7.97 -52.08
CA ALA A 46 -32.03 -7.84 -52.83
C ALA A 46 -33.25 -7.70 -51.90
N ASN A 47 -33.23 -8.35 -50.73
CA ASN A 47 -34.33 -8.32 -49.77
C ASN A 47 -34.31 -7.06 -48.88
N CYS A 48 -33.12 -6.56 -48.54
CA CYS A 48 -32.94 -5.31 -47.82
C CYS A 48 -33.69 -5.24 -46.48
N GLN A 49 -33.82 -6.38 -45.79
CA GLN A 49 -34.31 -6.50 -44.41
C GLN A 49 -33.14 -6.78 -43.46
N ALA A 50 -33.42 -6.92 -42.16
CA ALA A 50 -32.44 -7.30 -41.13
C ALA A 50 -32.02 -8.79 -41.23
N ASP A 51 -31.57 -9.21 -42.41
CA ASP A 51 -31.28 -10.59 -42.77
C ASP A 51 -30.03 -11.12 -42.05
N THR A 52 -29.93 -12.45 -41.94
CA THR A 52 -28.78 -13.13 -41.35
C THR A 52 -28.16 -14.12 -42.34
N ILE A 53 -26.84 -14.07 -42.50
CA ILE A 53 -26.06 -15.05 -43.25
C ILE A 53 -25.33 -15.95 -42.26
N ASN A 54 -25.71 -17.23 -42.26
CA ASN A 54 -25.11 -18.28 -41.44
C ASN A 54 -24.33 -19.28 -42.32
N PHE A 55 -23.54 -20.14 -41.68
CA PHE A 55 -22.78 -21.20 -42.36
C PHE A 55 -23.28 -22.57 -41.92
N SER A 56 -23.26 -23.56 -42.81
CA SER A 56 -23.70 -24.93 -42.48
C SER A 56 -22.60 -25.79 -41.86
N SER A 57 -21.34 -25.38 -41.99
CA SER A 57 -20.16 -26.05 -41.43
C SER A 57 -18.98 -25.09 -41.39
N ALA A 58 -17.93 -25.44 -40.66
CA ALA A 58 -16.60 -24.87 -40.88
C ALA A 58 -16.17 -25.11 -42.34
N MET A 59 -15.60 -24.10 -42.99
CA MET A 59 -15.21 -24.16 -44.41
C MET A 59 -14.21 -23.06 -44.79
N THR A 60 -13.38 -23.33 -45.79
CA THR A 60 -12.49 -22.33 -46.41
C THR A 60 -13.04 -21.93 -47.77
N ILE A 61 -13.46 -20.67 -47.89
CA ILE A 61 -13.97 -20.04 -49.11
C ILE A 61 -12.82 -19.30 -49.78
N THR A 62 -12.35 -19.85 -50.90
CA THR A 62 -11.30 -19.24 -51.72
C THR A 62 -11.95 -18.41 -52.83
N LEU A 63 -11.86 -17.09 -52.71
CA LEU A 63 -12.40 -16.15 -53.68
C LEU A 63 -11.47 -16.04 -54.90
N THR A 64 -12.09 -16.00 -56.07
CA THR A 64 -11.39 -15.70 -57.34
C THR A 64 -11.66 -14.26 -57.79
N THR A 65 -12.73 -13.64 -57.29
CA THR A 65 -13.12 -12.24 -57.52
C THR A 65 -13.67 -11.61 -56.23
N ALA A 66 -13.67 -10.27 -56.13
CA ALA A 66 -14.22 -9.55 -54.98
C ALA A 66 -15.65 -10.00 -54.64
N LEU A 67 -16.00 -10.09 -53.35
CA LEU A 67 -17.40 -10.23 -52.95
C LEU A 67 -18.19 -8.95 -53.31
N PRO A 68 -19.50 -9.07 -53.63
CA PRO A 68 -20.36 -7.90 -53.78
C PRO A 68 -20.37 -7.06 -52.50
N ALA A 69 -20.40 -5.72 -52.64
CA ALA A 69 -20.53 -4.83 -51.49
C ALA A 69 -21.86 -5.07 -50.76
N ILE A 70 -21.85 -4.97 -49.43
CA ILE A 70 -23.05 -5.03 -48.58
C ILE A 70 -23.72 -3.66 -48.63
N LYS A 71 -24.92 -3.59 -49.23
CA LYS A 71 -25.63 -2.33 -49.52
C LYS A 71 -26.91 -2.13 -48.72
N CYS A 72 -27.40 -3.18 -48.07
CA CYS A 72 -28.63 -3.14 -47.30
C CYS A 72 -28.36 -3.07 -45.80
N ALA A 73 -29.14 -2.24 -45.11
CA ALA A 73 -28.99 -2.05 -43.67
C ALA A 73 -29.49 -3.26 -42.89
N GLY A 74 -28.89 -3.52 -41.72
CA GLY A 74 -29.34 -4.56 -40.79
C GLY A 74 -28.80 -5.97 -41.06
N LEU A 75 -27.90 -6.14 -42.05
CA LEU A 75 -27.33 -7.46 -42.37
C LEU A 75 -26.42 -7.96 -41.25
N THR A 76 -26.64 -9.19 -40.80
CA THR A 76 -25.74 -9.91 -39.90
C THR A 76 -25.03 -11.06 -40.65
N ILE A 77 -23.70 -11.08 -40.66
CA ILE A 77 -22.91 -12.23 -41.11
C ILE A 77 -22.33 -12.90 -39.87
N ASP A 78 -22.79 -14.13 -39.60
CA ASP A 78 -22.57 -14.83 -38.34
C ASP A 78 -21.98 -16.23 -38.56
N ALA A 79 -20.71 -16.39 -38.18
CA ALA A 79 -20.02 -17.68 -38.16
C ALA A 79 -19.79 -18.21 -36.74
N THR A 80 -20.43 -17.66 -35.72
CA THR A 80 -20.26 -18.04 -34.30
C THR A 80 -20.49 -19.54 -34.02
N PRO A 81 -21.46 -20.24 -34.65
CA PRO A 81 -21.62 -21.69 -34.44
C PRO A 81 -20.40 -22.53 -34.83
N TRP A 82 -19.51 -21.98 -35.66
CA TRP A 82 -18.28 -22.62 -36.14
C TRP A 82 -17.02 -21.95 -35.61
N ALA A 83 -17.14 -21.12 -34.57
CA ALA A 83 -15.98 -20.72 -33.79
C ALA A 83 -15.35 -21.99 -33.21
N ASN A 84 -14.17 -22.35 -33.69
CA ASN A 84 -13.45 -23.53 -33.25
C ASN A 84 -12.88 -23.23 -31.84
N PRO A 85 -13.23 -24.04 -30.82
CA PRO A 85 -12.60 -23.95 -29.51
C PRO A 85 -11.16 -24.50 -29.49
N SER A 86 -10.55 -24.77 -30.66
CA SER A 86 -9.25 -25.43 -30.77
C SER A 86 -8.23 -24.83 -29.82
N THR A 87 -7.57 -25.73 -29.10
CA THR A 87 -6.45 -25.56 -28.18
C THR A 87 -5.24 -24.81 -28.75
N SER A 88 -5.23 -24.45 -30.03
CA SER A 88 -4.38 -23.39 -30.60
C SER A 88 -5.00 -22.02 -30.34
N MET A 89 -5.22 -21.74 -29.07
CA MET A 89 -5.24 -20.38 -28.57
C MET A 89 -3.85 -19.81 -28.87
N ILE A 90 -3.73 -18.58 -29.39
CA ILE A 90 -2.44 -17.88 -29.27
C ILE A 90 -2.12 -17.94 -27.78
N PRO A 91 -1.02 -18.59 -27.36
CA PRO A 91 -0.82 -18.89 -25.95
C PRO A 91 -0.90 -17.62 -25.13
N ALA A 92 -1.53 -17.72 -23.96
CA ALA A 92 -1.31 -16.75 -22.89
C ALA A 92 0.22 -16.61 -22.70
N GLY A 93 0.79 -15.48 -23.12
CA GLY A 93 2.22 -15.21 -23.02
C GLY A 93 3.08 -15.50 -24.26
N ALA A 94 2.54 -15.66 -25.47
CA ALA A 94 3.36 -15.81 -26.69
C ALA A 94 3.80 -14.50 -27.38
N THR A 95 3.79 -13.36 -26.71
CA THR A 95 4.59 -12.21 -27.15
C THR A 95 6.02 -12.36 -26.61
N VAL A 96 6.99 -12.46 -27.52
CA VAL A 96 8.42 -12.46 -27.22
C VAL A 96 8.76 -11.24 -26.35
N GLY A 97 9.20 -11.44 -25.10
CA GLY A 97 9.92 -10.42 -24.32
C GLY A 97 9.21 -9.68 -23.16
N HIS A 98 8.02 -10.07 -22.67
CA HIS A 98 7.43 -9.50 -21.44
C HIS A 98 6.93 -10.60 -20.48
N PRO A 99 7.08 -10.48 -19.14
CA PRO A 99 6.46 -11.43 -18.20
C PRO A 99 4.95 -11.52 -18.44
N ALA A 100 4.46 -12.76 -18.46
CA ALA A 100 3.13 -13.15 -18.91
C ALA A 100 2.01 -12.42 -18.15
N ALA A 101 1.31 -11.52 -18.82
CA ALA A 101 -0.09 -11.30 -18.51
C ALA A 101 -0.89 -12.45 -19.16
N ALA A 102 -1.62 -13.21 -18.35
CA ALA A 102 -2.48 -14.28 -18.84
C ALA A 102 -3.70 -13.65 -19.51
N PHE A 103 -3.86 -13.84 -20.82
CA PHE A 103 -4.96 -13.24 -21.58
C PHE A 103 -6.04 -14.27 -21.94
N PRO A 104 -7.32 -13.84 -21.98
CA PRO A 104 -8.39 -14.70 -22.40
C PRO A 104 -8.18 -15.12 -23.86
N PRO A 105 -8.47 -16.36 -24.19
CA PRO A 105 -8.18 -16.88 -25.51
C PRO A 105 -9.24 -16.43 -26.50
N ILE A 106 -8.84 -16.01 -27.70
CA ILE A 106 -9.79 -15.76 -28.78
C ILE A 106 -10.05 -17.08 -29.51
N PRO A 107 -11.30 -17.62 -29.52
CA PRO A 107 -11.64 -18.82 -30.26
C PRO A 107 -11.37 -18.61 -31.75
N ARG A 108 -10.74 -19.60 -32.41
CA ARG A 108 -10.39 -19.48 -33.83
C ARG A 108 -11.63 -19.66 -34.71
N PRO A 109 -12.05 -18.68 -35.52
CA PRO A 109 -13.12 -18.89 -36.49
C PRO A 109 -12.87 -20.06 -37.46
N GLY A 110 -13.81 -21.00 -37.56
CA GLY A 110 -13.73 -22.14 -38.49
C GLY A 110 -14.19 -21.82 -39.92
N VAL A 111 -14.74 -20.62 -40.15
CA VAL A 111 -15.08 -20.12 -41.49
C VAL A 111 -13.97 -19.18 -41.96
N VAL A 112 -13.25 -19.58 -43.00
CA VAL A 112 -12.11 -18.86 -43.55
C VAL A 112 -12.46 -18.27 -44.91
N LEU A 113 -12.25 -16.97 -45.07
CA LEU A 113 -12.31 -16.23 -46.32
C LEU A 113 -10.88 -15.91 -46.76
N THR A 114 -10.51 -16.37 -47.95
CA THR A 114 -9.19 -16.13 -48.54
C THR A 114 -9.29 -15.85 -50.03
N ILE A 115 -8.23 -15.34 -50.65
CA ILE A 115 -8.17 -15.07 -52.10
C ILE A 115 -7.15 -16.00 -52.79
N SER A 116 -7.46 -16.44 -54.02
CA SER A 116 -6.53 -17.25 -54.81
C SER A 116 -5.28 -16.46 -55.24
N SER A 117 -4.11 -17.12 -55.25
CA SER A 117 -2.85 -16.51 -55.73
C SER A 117 -2.97 -16.10 -57.21
N GLY A 118 -2.44 -14.92 -57.56
CA GLY A 118 -2.40 -14.43 -58.95
C GLY A 118 -3.54 -13.50 -59.39
N VAL A 119 -4.53 -13.21 -58.55
CA VAL A 119 -5.57 -12.19 -58.86
C VAL A 119 -4.91 -10.80 -58.83
N ALA A 120 -4.74 -10.14 -59.98
CA ALA A 120 -4.21 -8.79 -60.05
C ALA A 120 -5.26 -7.77 -59.56
N GLY A 121 -4.89 -6.86 -58.65
CA GLY A 121 -5.75 -5.77 -58.18
C GLY A 121 -6.64 -6.10 -56.97
N GLY A 122 -6.00 -6.44 -55.84
CA GLY A 122 -6.37 -5.89 -54.53
C GLY A 122 -7.84 -5.60 -54.22
N ASN A 123 -8.58 -6.61 -53.76
CA ASN A 123 -9.96 -6.43 -53.32
C ASN A 123 -10.06 -6.53 -51.79
N ASN A 124 -11.08 -5.87 -51.22
CA ASN A 124 -11.43 -5.99 -49.81
C ASN A 124 -12.02 -7.38 -49.53
N GLY A 125 -11.73 -7.96 -48.37
CA GLY A 125 -12.35 -9.22 -47.95
C GLY A 125 -13.86 -9.06 -47.82
N LEU A 126 -14.29 -8.09 -47.03
CA LEU A 126 -15.66 -7.60 -46.97
C LEU A 126 -15.70 -6.09 -47.21
N ASN A 127 -16.68 -5.63 -48.00
CA ASN A 127 -16.91 -4.22 -48.28
C ASN A 127 -18.31 -3.82 -47.79
N ILE A 128 -18.36 -3.06 -46.68
CA ILE A 128 -19.58 -2.64 -45.99
C ILE A 128 -19.95 -1.22 -46.43
N GLN A 129 -21.11 -1.06 -47.04
CA GLN A 129 -21.66 0.21 -47.54
C GLN A 129 -23.12 0.39 -47.09
N ALA A 130 -23.41 0.03 -45.84
CA ALA A 130 -24.75 0.11 -45.25
C ALA A 130 -24.71 0.28 -43.73
N ASP A 131 -25.81 0.77 -43.16
CA ASP A 131 -25.99 0.93 -41.71
C ASP A 131 -26.31 -0.40 -41.00
N ASN A 132 -26.06 -0.49 -39.70
CA ASN A 132 -26.48 -1.60 -38.83
C ASN A 132 -25.97 -2.97 -39.30
N VAL A 133 -24.77 -3.04 -39.90
CA VAL A 133 -24.18 -4.29 -40.36
C VAL A 133 -23.32 -4.92 -39.26
N THR A 134 -23.56 -6.20 -38.97
CA THR A 134 -22.74 -6.97 -38.01
C THR A 134 -21.93 -8.05 -38.74
N VAL A 135 -20.62 -8.12 -38.48
CA VAL A 135 -19.73 -9.16 -38.98
C VAL A 135 -19.03 -9.82 -37.80
N ARG A 136 -19.23 -11.13 -37.62
CA ARG A 136 -18.62 -11.85 -36.50
C ARG A 136 -18.15 -13.27 -36.78
N SER A 137 -17.12 -13.63 -36.02
CA SER A 137 -16.57 -14.99 -35.99
C SER A 137 -16.10 -15.51 -37.35
N LEU A 138 -15.55 -14.63 -38.20
CA LEU A 138 -14.92 -14.98 -39.48
C LEU A 138 -13.39 -14.91 -39.39
N SER A 139 -12.70 -15.72 -40.19
CA SER A 139 -11.28 -15.59 -40.47
C SER A 139 -11.09 -15.02 -41.87
N ILE A 140 -10.49 -13.85 -42.04
CA ILE A 140 -10.40 -13.11 -43.31
C ILE A 140 -8.93 -12.83 -43.64
N ARG A 141 -8.44 -13.33 -44.78
CA ARG A 141 -7.00 -13.34 -45.09
C ARG A 141 -6.63 -13.07 -46.54
N GLY A 142 -5.47 -12.46 -46.74
CA GLY A 142 -4.86 -12.26 -48.07
C GLY A 142 -5.47 -11.13 -48.92
N PHE A 143 -6.33 -10.29 -48.34
CA PHE A 143 -6.97 -9.13 -48.98
C PHE A 143 -6.18 -7.85 -48.75
N ASP A 144 -6.41 -6.79 -49.53
CA ASP A 144 -5.74 -5.48 -49.32
C ASP A 144 -6.24 -4.79 -48.05
N ASP A 145 -7.56 -4.69 -47.92
CA ASP A 145 -8.24 -4.42 -46.65
C ASP A 145 -8.98 -5.70 -46.25
N GLY A 146 -8.76 -6.21 -45.04
CA GLY A 146 -9.51 -7.37 -44.56
C GLY A 146 -11.01 -7.08 -44.51
N ILE A 147 -11.39 -6.04 -43.77
CA ILE A 147 -12.74 -5.48 -43.78
C ILE A 147 -12.64 -3.99 -44.07
N ARG A 148 -13.37 -3.53 -45.09
CA ARG A 148 -13.49 -2.11 -45.43
C ARG A 148 -14.91 -1.62 -45.17
N THR A 149 -15.07 -0.52 -44.44
CA THR A 149 -16.31 0.26 -44.44
C THR A 149 -16.13 1.46 -45.37
N GLN A 150 -17.13 1.73 -46.20
CA GLN A 150 -17.10 2.85 -47.13
C GLN A 150 -18.45 3.56 -47.08
N GLY A 151 -18.41 4.87 -46.82
CA GLY A 151 -19.61 5.68 -46.69
C GLY A 151 -19.84 6.13 -45.26
N ASP A 152 -20.81 7.01 -45.09
CA ASP A 152 -21.09 7.65 -43.81
C ASP A 152 -22.11 6.84 -43.00
N HIS A 153 -21.75 5.57 -42.74
CA HIS A 153 -22.64 4.58 -42.14
C HIS A 153 -22.49 4.44 -40.62
N THR A 154 -23.56 4.05 -39.94
CA THR A 154 -23.66 3.88 -38.49
C THR A 154 -24.10 2.48 -38.09
N GLY A 155 -23.87 2.10 -36.83
CA GLY A 155 -24.29 0.80 -36.29
C GLY A 155 -23.50 -0.39 -36.82
N ILE A 156 -22.32 -0.16 -37.44
CA ILE A 156 -21.48 -1.25 -37.91
C ILE A 156 -20.76 -1.88 -36.72
N VAL A 157 -20.86 -3.20 -36.59
CA VAL A 157 -20.19 -3.99 -35.55
C VAL A 157 -19.30 -5.04 -36.19
N ILE A 158 -17.99 -4.94 -35.95
CA ILE A 158 -16.99 -5.92 -36.36
C ILE A 158 -16.49 -6.57 -35.07
N GLU A 159 -16.87 -7.83 -34.83
CA GLU A 159 -16.55 -8.50 -33.56
C GLU A 159 -16.01 -9.93 -33.70
N SER A 160 -15.07 -10.31 -32.82
CA SER A 160 -14.61 -11.71 -32.72
C SER A 160 -14.11 -12.33 -34.03
N ASN A 161 -13.57 -11.50 -34.93
CA ASN A 161 -13.00 -11.95 -36.19
C ASN A 161 -11.48 -12.14 -36.07
N TYR A 162 -10.95 -13.02 -36.91
CA TYR A 162 -9.53 -13.07 -37.25
C TYR A 162 -9.34 -12.34 -38.59
N VAL A 163 -8.46 -11.35 -38.67
CA VAL A 163 -8.20 -10.58 -39.90
C VAL A 163 -6.68 -10.46 -40.11
N GLY A 164 -6.12 -11.02 -41.18
CA GLY A 164 -4.66 -11.05 -41.30
C GLY A 164 -4.04 -12.04 -42.26
N LEU A 165 -2.71 -12.14 -42.26
CA LEU A 165 -1.98 -13.01 -43.20
C LEU A 165 -1.87 -14.49 -42.76
N LEU A 166 -1.59 -14.84 -41.49
CA LEU A 166 -1.08 -16.19 -41.15
C LEU A 166 -1.47 -16.74 -39.76
N GLU A 167 -1.72 -18.04 -39.68
CA GLU A 167 -2.18 -18.75 -38.46
C GLU A 167 -1.09 -19.07 -37.44
N THR A 168 0.17 -19.21 -37.86
CA THR A 168 1.31 -19.50 -36.97
C THR A 168 2.62 -18.89 -37.50
N ALA A 169 3.60 -18.72 -36.60
CA ALA A 169 4.95 -18.26 -36.94
C ALA A 169 5.72 -19.24 -37.86
N THR A 170 5.29 -20.49 -37.97
CA THR A 170 5.94 -21.53 -38.77
C THR A 170 5.56 -21.46 -40.26
N ASP A 171 4.42 -20.85 -40.58
CA ASP A 171 3.96 -20.61 -41.95
C ASP A 171 4.65 -19.41 -42.63
N ILE A 172 5.41 -18.62 -41.85
CA ILE A 172 6.09 -17.41 -42.31
C ILE A 172 7.05 -17.72 -43.44
N ALA A 173 7.92 -18.74 -43.33
CA ALA A 173 9.01 -18.97 -44.28
C ALA A 173 8.59 -19.48 -45.67
N ALA A 174 7.40 -20.08 -45.81
CA ALA A 174 6.93 -20.67 -47.08
C ALA A 174 6.03 -19.74 -47.90
N ALA A 175 5.42 -18.72 -47.26
CA ALA A 175 4.44 -17.82 -47.86
C ALA A 175 5.04 -16.50 -48.42
N ILE A 176 6.30 -16.20 -48.10
CA ILE A 176 6.93 -14.87 -48.25
C ILE A 176 6.89 -14.31 -49.67
N PRO A 177 7.20 -15.03 -50.76
CA PRO A 177 7.40 -14.35 -52.05
C PRO A 177 6.12 -14.02 -52.84
N ALA A 178 4.96 -14.58 -52.46
CA ALA A 178 3.72 -14.48 -53.24
C ALA A 178 2.57 -13.72 -52.54
N LEU A 179 2.64 -13.55 -51.21
CA LEU A 179 1.60 -12.91 -50.38
C LEU A 179 2.04 -11.58 -49.75
N ASN A 180 3.33 -11.27 -49.79
CA ASN A 180 3.95 -10.01 -49.40
C ASN A 180 3.37 -8.77 -50.11
N ASP A 181 2.74 -8.93 -51.28
CA ASP A 181 2.13 -7.84 -52.05
C ASP A 181 0.67 -7.49 -51.63
N ARG A 182 0.08 -8.12 -50.58
CA ARG A 182 -1.34 -7.96 -50.16
C ARG A 182 -1.47 -7.91 -48.62
N ASN A 183 -2.56 -7.36 -48.07
CA ASN A 183 -2.81 -7.06 -46.63
C ASN A 183 -2.27 -5.72 -46.14
N CYS A 184 -2.68 -4.64 -46.79
CA CYS A 184 -2.33 -3.28 -46.42
C CYS A 184 -2.95 -2.92 -45.05
N ASN A 185 -4.25 -3.12 -44.85
CA ASN A 185 -4.92 -2.83 -43.58
C ASN A 185 -5.77 -4.02 -43.07
N GLY A 186 -5.82 -4.23 -41.76
CA GLY A 186 -6.75 -5.20 -41.17
C GLY A 186 -8.20 -4.74 -41.30
N VAL A 187 -8.53 -3.65 -40.60
CA VAL A 187 -9.83 -2.97 -40.72
C VAL A 187 -9.61 -1.55 -41.22
N HIS A 188 -10.29 -1.19 -42.30
CA HIS A 188 -10.19 0.14 -42.92
C HIS A 188 -11.56 0.82 -42.90
N ILE A 189 -11.68 1.90 -42.14
CA ILE A 189 -12.90 2.66 -41.97
C ILE A 189 -12.78 3.95 -42.78
N VAL A 190 -13.61 4.09 -43.81
CA VAL A 190 -13.56 5.24 -44.72
C VAL A 190 -14.86 6.01 -44.68
N LYS A 191 -14.77 7.25 -44.21
CA LYS A 191 -15.81 8.27 -44.41
C LYS A 191 -15.66 8.81 -45.84
N THR A 192 -16.75 9.19 -46.51
CA THR A 192 -16.68 9.59 -47.94
C THR A 192 -17.24 10.96 -48.24
N THR A 193 -17.99 11.58 -47.31
CA THR A 193 -18.49 12.93 -47.52
C THR A 193 -18.12 13.87 -46.38
N ASN A 194 -17.90 15.14 -46.72
CA ASN A 194 -17.78 16.24 -45.75
C ASN A 194 -19.16 16.66 -45.19
N THR A 195 -20.23 15.93 -45.51
CA THR A 195 -21.60 16.26 -45.11
C THR A 195 -21.87 15.84 -43.66
N ALA A 196 -22.83 16.51 -43.02
CA ALA A 196 -23.19 16.33 -41.61
C ALA A 196 -23.82 14.95 -41.30
N GLY A 197 -22.98 13.92 -41.16
CA GLY A 197 -23.36 12.56 -40.74
C GLY A 197 -22.36 11.98 -39.73
N THR A 198 -22.86 11.22 -38.75
CA THR A 198 -22.02 10.48 -37.79
C THR A 198 -21.61 9.17 -38.44
N VAL A 199 -20.34 8.80 -38.39
CA VAL A 199 -19.89 7.43 -38.69
C VAL A 199 -19.85 6.66 -37.37
N GLY A 200 -20.54 5.53 -37.30
CA GLY A 200 -20.69 4.74 -36.07
C GLY A 200 -20.17 3.33 -36.27
N VAL A 201 -18.92 3.07 -35.88
CA VAL A 201 -18.29 1.76 -36.01
C VAL A 201 -17.79 1.27 -34.65
N THR A 202 -18.13 0.03 -34.32
CA THR A 202 -17.57 -0.68 -33.17
C THR A 202 -16.71 -1.83 -33.69
N VAL A 203 -15.42 -1.81 -33.36
CA VAL A 203 -14.49 -2.91 -33.62
C VAL A 203 -14.08 -3.48 -32.28
N ARG A 204 -14.47 -4.72 -31.97
CA ARG A 204 -14.14 -5.32 -30.67
C ARG A 204 -13.81 -6.79 -30.67
N ASN A 205 -12.97 -7.24 -29.74
CA ASN A 205 -12.60 -8.66 -29.59
C ASN A 205 -12.02 -9.30 -30.86
N ASN A 206 -11.45 -8.51 -31.78
CA ASN A 206 -10.87 -9.05 -33.02
C ASN A 206 -9.38 -9.35 -32.83
N LEU A 207 -8.88 -10.35 -33.55
CA LEU A 207 -7.46 -10.60 -33.74
C LEU A 207 -7.05 -10.12 -35.13
N ILE A 208 -6.32 -9.01 -35.19
CA ILE A 208 -5.81 -8.40 -36.41
C ILE A 208 -4.32 -8.71 -36.51
N ALA A 209 -3.97 -9.71 -37.30
CA ALA A 209 -2.62 -10.27 -37.34
C ALA A 209 -1.89 -9.91 -38.64
N TYR A 210 -0.67 -9.42 -38.50
CA TYR A 210 0.31 -9.25 -39.57
C TYR A 210 -0.16 -8.36 -40.76
N PRO A 211 -0.70 -7.14 -40.52
CA PRO A 211 -0.90 -6.18 -41.60
C PRO A 211 0.45 -5.59 -42.07
N ASN A 212 0.57 -5.34 -43.37
CA ASN A 212 1.74 -4.73 -43.98
C ASN A 212 1.83 -3.22 -43.68
N LEU A 213 0.69 -2.52 -43.56
CA LEU A 213 0.67 -1.10 -43.19
C LEU A 213 0.04 -0.88 -41.82
N ARG A 214 -1.27 -1.12 -41.62
CA ARG A 214 -2.01 -0.70 -40.41
C ARG A 214 -2.94 -1.79 -39.86
N GLY A 215 -3.08 -1.89 -38.54
CA GLY A 215 -4.05 -2.79 -37.91
C GLY A 215 -5.48 -2.31 -38.12
N VAL A 216 -5.80 -1.17 -37.51
CA VAL A 216 -7.03 -0.41 -37.78
C VAL A 216 -6.64 0.93 -38.35
N TYR A 217 -7.22 1.25 -39.50
CA TYR A 217 -7.03 2.55 -40.16
C TYR A 217 -8.37 3.27 -40.31
N VAL A 218 -8.42 4.52 -39.87
CA VAL A 218 -9.57 5.40 -40.02
C VAL A 218 -9.16 6.58 -40.89
N ASP A 219 -9.82 6.70 -42.05
CA ASP A 219 -9.63 7.77 -43.01
C ASP A 219 -10.89 8.67 -43.05
N GLY A 220 -10.67 9.98 -42.84
CA GLY A 220 -11.70 11.02 -42.92
C GLY A 220 -12.29 11.25 -44.30
N GLY A 221 -11.69 10.70 -45.36
CA GLY A 221 -12.24 10.76 -46.71
C GLY A 221 -11.99 12.08 -47.40
N GLY A 222 -10.94 12.10 -48.20
CA GLY A 222 -10.82 13.03 -49.33
C GLY A 222 -10.33 12.25 -50.55
N ALA A 223 -11.26 11.76 -51.37
CA ALA A 223 -10.91 11.51 -52.76
C ALA A 223 -10.58 12.89 -53.38
N TRP A 224 -9.29 13.16 -53.53
CA TRP A 224 -8.72 14.15 -54.46
C TRP A 224 -9.51 15.45 -54.67
N HIS A 225 -9.07 16.53 -54.02
CA HIS A 225 -9.47 17.91 -54.29
C HIS A 225 -10.98 18.23 -54.26
N VAL A 226 -11.37 19.04 -53.29
CA VAL A 226 -12.29 20.14 -53.58
C VAL A 226 -11.52 21.44 -53.30
N THR A 227 -10.76 21.89 -54.29
CA THR A 227 -10.56 23.34 -54.45
C THR A 227 -11.96 23.94 -54.61
N ASP A 228 -12.33 24.81 -53.67
CA ASP A 228 -13.65 25.44 -53.45
C ASP A 228 -14.55 24.78 -52.40
N VAL A 229 -14.15 24.88 -51.13
CA VAL A 229 -15.13 25.22 -50.07
C VAL A 229 -14.61 26.45 -49.35
N THR A 230 -15.10 27.60 -49.82
CA THR A 230 -14.93 28.90 -49.17
C THR A 230 -15.56 28.87 -47.79
N ALA A 231 -14.87 29.47 -46.83
CA ALA A 231 -15.23 29.61 -45.43
C ALA A 231 -16.74 29.74 -45.13
N SER A 232 -17.29 28.76 -44.39
CA SER A 232 -18.39 29.01 -43.46
C SER A 232 -18.46 27.93 -42.37
N GLN A 233 -17.94 28.30 -41.20
CA GLN A 233 -18.39 28.05 -39.83
C GLN A 233 -18.98 26.68 -39.44
N GLY A 234 -18.46 26.22 -38.30
CA GLY A 234 -18.86 25.03 -37.56
C GLY A 234 -20.35 24.70 -37.59
N ASN A 235 -20.64 23.46 -37.96
CA ASN A 235 -21.62 22.65 -37.28
C ASN A 235 -21.36 21.18 -37.60
N GLY A 236 -21.40 20.37 -36.54
CA GLY A 236 -20.74 19.08 -36.47
C GLY A 236 -21.44 17.92 -37.17
N LYS A 237 -20.68 16.83 -37.26
CA LYS A 237 -21.03 15.46 -36.81
C LYS A 237 -19.81 14.58 -37.05
N GLY A 238 -19.25 14.05 -35.97
CA GLY A 238 -17.98 13.33 -36.00
C GLY A 238 -18.09 11.81 -35.93
N PHE A 239 -16.93 11.17 -35.81
CA PHE A 239 -16.83 9.72 -35.64
C PHE A 239 -17.22 9.31 -34.22
N ASN A 240 -18.17 8.38 -34.10
CA ASN A 240 -18.38 7.59 -32.90
C ASN A 240 -17.71 6.23 -33.14
N LEU A 241 -16.45 6.13 -32.74
CA LEU A 241 -15.62 4.95 -32.93
C LEU A 241 -15.32 4.33 -31.58
N THR A 242 -15.69 3.07 -31.43
CA THR A 242 -15.30 2.25 -30.28
C THR A 242 -14.37 1.14 -30.75
N LEU A 243 -13.11 1.21 -30.33
CA LEU A 243 -12.13 0.14 -30.49
C LEU A 243 -11.93 -0.49 -29.12
N ALA A 244 -12.45 -1.69 -28.91
CA ALA A 244 -12.40 -2.35 -27.60
C ALA A 244 -11.78 -3.75 -27.67
N ASP A 245 -10.77 -4.03 -26.85
CA ASP A 245 -10.28 -5.40 -26.64
C ASP A 245 -9.81 -6.11 -27.92
N ASN A 246 -9.28 -5.35 -28.89
CA ASN A 246 -8.69 -5.93 -30.10
C ASN A 246 -7.22 -6.29 -29.88
N TRP A 247 -6.77 -7.38 -30.50
CA TRP A 247 -5.39 -7.81 -30.54
C TRP A 247 -4.79 -7.46 -31.90
N ILE A 248 -3.71 -6.68 -31.92
CA ILE A 248 -3.03 -6.26 -33.15
C ILE A 248 -1.56 -6.69 -33.07
N GLU A 249 -1.15 -7.58 -33.98
CA GLU A 249 0.21 -8.14 -34.04
C GLU A 249 0.85 -7.83 -35.41
N ARG A 250 2.15 -7.46 -35.47
CA ARG A 250 2.85 -7.13 -36.73
C ARG A 250 4.00 -8.08 -37.06
N THR A 251 4.25 -8.31 -38.36
CA THR A 251 5.41 -9.06 -38.85
C THR A 251 6.65 -8.19 -38.85
N GLY A 252 7.76 -8.77 -38.40
CA GLY A 252 9.09 -8.21 -38.57
C GLY A 252 9.79 -8.74 -39.82
N GLU A 253 9.18 -8.82 -41.00
CA GLU A 253 9.92 -9.21 -42.21
C GLU A 253 9.61 -8.26 -43.37
N GLN A 254 10.54 -7.36 -43.66
CA GLN A 254 10.66 -6.74 -44.98
C GLN A 254 11.93 -7.31 -45.65
N PRO A 255 11.81 -8.14 -46.70
CA PRO A 255 12.93 -8.49 -47.55
C PRO A 255 13.54 -7.23 -48.17
N SER A 256 14.87 -7.24 -48.29
CA SER A 256 15.81 -6.14 -48.58
C SER A 256 15.68 -5.40 -49.91
N THR A 257 14.52 -5.34 -50.57
CA THR A 257 14.33 -4.61 -51.84
C THR A 257 13.34 -3.45 -51.70
N PRO A 258 13.82 -2.19 -51.54
CA PRO A 258 12.97 -1.06 -51.16
C PRO A 258 12.02 -0.51 -52.24
N SER A 259 11.96 -1.05 -53.47
CA SER A 259 11.38 -0.31 -54.61
C SER A 259 10.11 -0.91 -55.25
N THR A 260 9.79 -2.19 -55.07
CA THR A 260 8.68 -2.84 -55.79
C THR A 260 7.42 -3.11 -54.95
N LEU A 261 7.55 -3.24 -53.62
CA LEU A 261 6.41 -3.36 -52.69
C LEU A 261 5.68 -2.02 -52.47
N ARG A 262 6.38 -0.89 -52.65
CA ARG A 262 5.87 0.47 -52.37
C ARG A 262 4.74 0.93 -53.30
N SER A 263 4.60 0.34 -54.49
CA SER A 263 3.68 0.82 -55.54
C SER A 263 2.31 0.12 -55.60
N LYS A 264 2.09 -0.98 -54.87
CA LYS A 264 0.81 -1.73 -54.93
C LYS A 264 -0.16 -1.41 -53.79
N CYS A 265 0.31 -1.28 -52.54
CA CYS A 265 -0.52 -0.70 -51.46
C CYS A 265 -0.72 0.82 -51.61
N SER A 266 -0.08 1.46 -52.60
CA SER A 266 -0.27 2.86 -52.95
C SER A 266 -0.43 3.04 -54.46
N THR A 267 -1.63 2.86 -54.99
CA THR A 267 -1.89 3.27 -56.38
C THR A 267 -2.01 4.79 -56.54
N ASN A 268 -2.02 5.57 -55.45
CA ASN A 268 -2.31 7.01 -55.51
C ASN A 268 -1.38 7.93 -54.65
N ALA A 269 -0.30 7.42 -54.06
CA ALA A 269 0.70 8.26 -53.38
C ALA A 269 1.87 8.58 -54.32
N GLN A 270 1.65 9.49 -55.27
CA GLN A 270 2.74 10.06 -56.06
C GLN A 270 3.71 10.81 -55.11
N GLY A 271 4.93 10.29 -54.95
CA GLY A 271 6.10 11.07 -54.54
C GLY A 271 6.36 11.31 -53.04
N PHE A 272 5.63 10.69 -52.11
CA PHE A 272 5.92 10.85 -50.68
C PHE A 272 6.56 9.60 -50.08
N ALA A 273 7.69 9.78 -49.38
CA ALA A 273 8.32 8.72 -48.60
C ALA A 273 7.31 8.21 -47.56
N ALA A 274 6.64 7.09 -47.84
CA ALA A 274 5.66 6.50 -46.95
C ALA A 274 6.28 6.28 -45.56
N THR A 275 5.82 7.05 -44.58
CA THR A 275 6.01 6.78 -43.16
C THR A 275 5.23 5.51 -42.84
N SER A 276 5.92 4.53 -42.25
CA SER A 276 5.38 3.20 -41.96
C SER A 276 4.15 3.28 -41.04
N GLY A 277 3.05 2.61 -41.40
CA GLY A 277 1.74 2.73 -40.73
C GLY A 277 1.67 2.12 -39.32
N GLY A 278 0.87 2.74 -38.44
CA GLY A 278 0.74 2.39 -37.01
C GLY A 278 -0.20 1.20 -36.71
N GLY A 279 -0.30 0.80 -35.44
CA GLY A 279 -1.21 -0.26 -35.02
C GLY A 279 -2.69 0.16 -35.11
N ILE A 280 -3.05 1.23 -34.41
CA ILE A 280 -4.29 1.98 -34.63
C ILE A 280 -3.91 3.37 -35.13
N GLU A 281 -4.37 3.73 -36.32
CA GLU A 281 -4.06 5.02 -36.93
C GLU A 281 -5.36 5.73 -37.33
N ILE A 282 -5.50 6.97 -36.86
CA ILE A 282 -6.68 7.81 -37.09
C ILE A 282 -6.19 9.10 -37.75
N GLU A 283 -6.59 9.30 -39.02
CA GLU A 283 -6.19 10.44 -39.85
C GLU A 283 -7.38 11.32 -40.27
N ASP A 284 -7.19 12.64 -40.24
CA ASP A 284 -8.08 13.65 -40.85
C ASP A 284 -9.56 13.56 -40.43
N THR A 285 -9.81 13.29 -39.14
CA THR A 285 -11.18 13.13 -38.60
C THR A 285 -11.52 14.17 -37.52
N THR A 286 -12.72 14.76 -37.59
CA THR A 286 -13.38 15.36 -36.42
C THR A 286 -14.06 14.25 -35.62
N ALA A 287 -13.57 13.94 -34.41
CA ALA A 287 -14.08 12.83 -33.59
C ALA A 287 -14.40 13.31 -32.15
N PRO A 288 -15.64 13.75 -31.87
CA PRO A 288 -16.05 14.22 -30.54
C PRO A 288 -16.31 13.09 -29.54
N SER A 289 -16.15 11.82 -29.93
CA SER A 289 -16.41 10.66 -29.08
C SER A 289 -15.61 9.44 -29.56
N LEU A 290 -14.29 9.55 -29.52
CA LEU A 290 -13.39 8.42 -29.78
C LEU A 290 -13.13 7.66 -28.48
N ARG A 291 -13.38 6.34 -28.49
CA ARG A 291 -13.07 5.46 -27.36
C ARG A 291 -12.18 4.30 -27.83
N ILE A 292 -10.93 4.27 -27.36
CA ILE A 292 -9.96 3.22 -27.63
C ILE A 292 -9.61 2.58 -26.29
N THR A 293 -10.16 1.40 -26.01
CA THR A 293 -10.03 0.77 -24.70
C THR A 293 -9.60 -0.69 -24.75
N GLY A 294 -8.73 -1.12 -23.84
CA GLY A 294 -8.41 -2.55 -23.67
C GLY A 294 -7.67 -3.20 -24.84
N ASN A 295 -7.22 -2.44 -25.85
CA ASN A 295 -6.57 -3.03 -27.02
C ASN A 295 -5.13 -3.45 -26.68
N HIS A 296 -4.69 -4.56 -27.28
CA HIS A 296 -3.33 -5.06 -27.20
C HIS A 296 -2.61 -4.85 -28.53
N LEU A 297 -1.49 -4.13 -28.51
CA LEU A 297 -0.71 -3.78 -29.68
C LEU A 297 0.73 -4.22 -29.45
N SER A 298 1.21 -5.13 -30.29
CA SER A 298 2.59 -5.63 -30.23
C SER A 298 3.32 -5.47 -31.56
N GLY A 299 4.57 -5.00 -31.50
CA GLY A 299 5.45 -4.87 -32.66
C GLY A 299 6.86 -5.36 -32.36
N GLN A 300 7.36 -6.30 -33.18
CA GLN A 300 8.75 -6.74 -33.17
C GLN A 300 9.50 -6.05 -34.33
N PRO A 301 10.40 -5.09 -34.08
CA PRO A 301 11.32 -4.61 -35.12
C PRO A 301 12.34 -5.71 -35.43
N THR A 302 12.55 -5.98 -36.71
CA THR A 302 13.57 -6.93 -37.16
C THR A 302 14.95 -6.33 -37.04
N LEU A 303 15.87 -7.12 -36.49
CA LEU A 303 17.31 -6.92 -36.60
C LEU A 303 17.71 -6.96 -38.08
N VAL A 304 17.97 -5.81 -38.70
CA VAL A 304 18.71 -5.75 -39.95
C VAL A 304 20.18 -5.64 -39.59
N SER A 305 20.99 -6.62 -40.01
CA SER A 305 22.41 -6.73 -39.68
C SER A 305 23.19 -5.43 -39.92
N ALA A 306 23.72 -4.85 -38.84
CA ALA A 306 24.90 -3.97 -38.64
C ALA A 306 25.34 -2.91 -39.68
N SER A 307 24.67 -2.70 -40.81
CA SER A 307 25.12 -1.77 -41.87
C SER A 307 24.01 -1.08 -42.65
N SER A 308 22.73 -1.35 -42.37
CA SER A 308 21.62 -0.68 -43.05
C SER A 308 20.82 0.16 -42.07
N THR A 309 20.59 1.41 -42.44
CA THR A 309 19.60 2.31 -41.84
C THR A 309 18.32 1.56 -41.47
N VAL A 310 17.97 1.55 -40.18
CA VAL A 310 16.66 1.07 -39.75
C VAL A 310 15.61 1.95 -40.41
N LEU A 311 14.70 1.31 -41.15
CA LEU A 311 13.51 1.94 -41.70
C LEU A 311 12.58 2.31 -40.54
N ASN A 312 12.00 3.51 -40.58
CA ASN A 312 11.00 4.04 -39.65
C ASN A 312 10.17 2.93 -38.97
N GLY A 313 10.32 2.73 -37.67
CA GLY A 313 9.37 1.94 -36.87
C GLY A 313 8.09 2.73 -36.68
N SER A 314 6.94 2.07 -36.66
CA SER A 314 5.62 2.73 -36.63
C SER A 314 5.05 2.83 -35.22
N ASN A 315 4.11 3.77 -35.04
CA ASN A 315 3.49 4.06 -33.75
C ASN A 315 2.48 2.97 -33.32
N GLY A 316 2.32 2.76 -32.01
CA GLY A 316 1.29 1.85 -31.50
C GLY A 316 -0.12 2.39 -31.77
N ILE A 317 -0.50 3.43 -31.05
CA ILE A 317 -1.72 4.21 -31.34
C ILE A 317 -1.30 5.60 -31.79
N GLU A 318 -1.81 6.03 -32.94
CA GLU A 318 -1.53 7.34 -33.50
C GLU A 318 -2.82 8.04 -33.89
N ILE A 319 -3.04 9.21 -33.30
CA ILE A 319 -4.03 10.18 -33.76
C ILE A 319 -3.23 11.32 -34.38
N ASN A 320 -3.20 11.38 -35.71
CA ASN A 320 -2.37 12.31 -36.47
C ASN A 320 -3.18 13.03 -37.55
N GLN A 321 -2.95 14.32 -37.73
CA GLN A 321 -3.64 15.17 -38.70
C GLN A 321 -2.70 15.77 -39.77
N THR A 322 -1.45 15.30 -39.88
CA THR A 322 -0.35 16.12 -40.45
C THR A 322 0.38 15.57 -41.67
N ARG A 323 0.00 14.43 -42.25
CA ARG A 323 0.76 13.87 -43.40
C ARG A 323 0.66 14.66 -44.73
N ARG A 324 -0.02 15.82 -44.80
CA ARG A 324 -0.27 16.56 -46.06
C ARG A 324 0.23 18.02 -46.11
N SER A 325 1.17 18.43 -45.25
CA SER A 325 1.60 19.84 -45.15
C SER A 325 2.65 20.34 -46.18
N SER A 326 2.90 19.63 -47.28
CA SER A 326 3.82 20.12 -48.33
C SER A 326 3.14 20.99 -49.40
N LEU A 327 1.87 21.34 -49.22
CA LEU A 327 1.15 22.22 -50.14
C LEU A 327 1.03 23.63 -49.54
N PRO A 328 1.65 24.66 -50.15
CA PRO A 328 1.41 26.03 -49.74
C PRO A 328 -0.07 26.34 -50.00
N ASN A 329 -0.81 26.76 -48.96
CA ASN A 329 -2.23 27.18 -48.96
C ASN A 329 -3.31 26.10 -48.76
N ALA A 330 -3.03 24.97 -48.09
CA ALA A 330 -4.12 24.12 -47.58
C ALA A 330 -4.91 24.88 -46.48
N PRO A 331 -6.24 25.04 -46.58
CA PRO A 331 -7.04 25.67 -45.54
C PRO A 331 -6.99 24.85 -44.24
N ALA A 332 -6.92 25.55 -43.10
CA ALA A 332 -6.92 24.96 -41.76
C ALA A 332 -8.34 24.51 -41.36
N ASP A 333 -8.85 23.46 -41.99
CA ASP A 333 -10.12 22.86 -41.58
C ASP A 333 -9.86 21.87 -40.42
N GLY A 334 -10.22 22.32 -39.21
CA GLY A 334 -9.81 21.71 -37.94
C GLY A 334 -10.58 20.43 -37.56
N GLY A 335 -9.86 19.31 -37.50
CA GLY A 335 -10.27 18.11 -36.77
C GLY A 335 -10.05 18.27 -35.25
N SER A 336 -11.10 18.13 -34.44
CA SER A 336 -11.00 18.17 -32.96
C SER A 336 -11.28 16.80 -32.33
N CYS A 337 -10.41 16.33 -31.44
CA CYS A 337 -10.75 15.29 -30.47
C CYS A 337 -11.24 16.01 -29.21
N THR A 338 -12.55 15.96 -28.97
CA THR A 338 -13.17 16.48 -27.74
C THR A 338 -13.72 15.30 -26.95
N SER A 339 -13.44 15.23 -25.65
CA SER A 339 -13.93 14.14 -24.77
C SER A 339 -13.52 12.71 -25.22
N CYS A 340 -12.36 12.60 -25.85
CA CYS A 340 -11.80 11.32 -26.29
C CYS A 340 -11.21 10.53 -25.13
N VAL A 341 -11.32 9.20 -25.16
CA VAL A 341 -10.80 8.32 -24.11
C VAL A 341 -9.93 7.24 -24.72
N ILE A 342 -8.67 7.20 -24.30
CA ILE A 342 -7.71 6.13 -24.61
C ILE A 342 -7.32 5.49 -23.28
N SER A 343 -7.83 4.30 -23.00
CA SER A 343 -7.67 3.71 -21.67
C SER A 343 -7.49 2.20 -21.62
N GLY A 344 -6.63 1.71 -20.72
CA GLY A 344 -6.44 0.27 -20.53
C GLY A 344 -5.75 -0.43 -21.71
N ASN A 345 -5.12 0.30 -22.64
CA ASN A 345 -4.44 -0.32 -23.77
C ASN A 345 -3.04 -0.80 -23.37
N ALA A 346 -2.61 -1.92 -23.91
CA ALA A 346 -1.26 -2.45 -23.74
C ALA A 346 -0.50 -2.30 -25.06
N ILE A 347 0.54 -1.46 -25.07
CA ILE A 347 1.32 -1.11 -26.25
C ILE A 347 2.78 -1.49 -25.98
N SER A 348 3.30 -2.45 -26.76
CA SER A 348 4.68 -2.89 -26.65
C SER A 348 5.43 -2.78 -27.97
N GLY A 349 6.58 -2.13 -27.91
CA GLY A 349 7.64 -2.26 -28.91
C GLY A 349 8.84 -3.01 -28.32
N TYR A 350 9.74 -3.52 -29.17
CA TYR A 350 10.89 -4.30 -28.69
C TYR A 350 12.17 -4.00 -29.47
N LEU A 351 13.05 -3.12 -28.98
CA LEU A 351 14.36 -2.87 -29.63
C LEU A 351 15.42 -3.84 -29.07
N ASN A 352 15.98 -4.71 -29.91
CA ASN A 352 17.09 -5.61 -29.54
C ASN A 352 18.34 -5.26 -30.35
N GLY A 353 19.46 -4.90 -29.71
CA GLY A 353 20.79 -4.70 -30.35
C GLY A 353 21.27 -3.25 -30.52
N ILE A 354 22.56 -3.11 -30.92
CA ILE A 354 23.21 -1.82 -31.26
C ILE A 354 22.60 -1.30 -32.58
N VAL A 355 21.84 -0.21 -32.54
CA VAL A 355 21.26 0.41 -33.73
C VAL A 355 21.67 1.89 -33.80
N THR A 356 22.45 2.25 -34.82
CA THR A 356 22.70 3.65 -35.18
C THR A 356 21.46 4.20 -35.87
N LEU A 357 20.59 4.86 -35.12
CA LEU A 357 19.39 5.52 -35.64
C LEU A 357 19.81 6.77 -36.43
N ALA A 358 19.20 7.01 -37.60
CA ALA A 358 19.28 8.33 -38.25
C ALA A 358 18.28 9.27 -37.55
N ALA A 359 18.63 10.56 -37.44
CA ALA A 359 17.95 11.60 -36.63
C ALA A 359 16.46 11.89 -36.95
N GLN A 360 15.79 11.07 -37.77
CA GLN A 360 14.38 11.24 -38.16
C GLN A 360 13.49 10.03 -37.82
N ASN A 361 14.04 8.95 -37.26
CA ASN A 361 13.28 7.72 -37.00
C ASN A 361 12.60 7.77 -35.63
N SER A 362 11.28 7.95 -35.62
CA SER A 362 10.49 8.14 -34.41
C SER A 362 9.66 6.90 -34.07
N PHE A 363 10.05 6.13 -33.05
CA PHE A 363 9.30 4.96 -32.59
C PHE A 363 8.51 5.29 -31.31
N PHE A 364 7.24 5.69 -31.45
CA PHE A 364 6.40 6.08 -30.32
C PHE A 364 5.40 4.98 -29.93
N GLY A 365 5.16 4.80 -28.64
CA GLY A 365 4.10 3.91 -28.16
C GLY A 365 2.70 4.48 -28.43
N LEU A 366 2.40 5.62 -27.80
CA LEU A 366 1.13 6.33 -27.95
C LEU A 366 1.40 7.77 -28.40
N VAL A 367 0.85 8.16 -29.54
CA VAL A 367 0.93 9.52 -30.07
C VAL A 367 -0.47 10.11 -30.21
N ALA A 368 -0.66 11.22 -29.51
CA ALA A 368 -1.83 12.07 -29.64
C ALA A 368 -1.34 13.48 -30.03
N SER A 369 -1.21 13.76 -31.34
CA SER A 369 -0.59 15.03 -31.80
C SER A 369 -1.26 15.70 -33.00
N THR A 370 -1.13 17.02 -33.11
CA THR A 370 -1.66 17.83 -34.23
C THR A 370 -0.63 18.86 -34.71
N SER A 371 -0.59 19.19 -36.01
CA SER A 371 0.20 20.32 -36.52
C SER A 371 -0.57 21.63 -36.36
N ALA A 372 -0.03 22.53 -35.55
CA ALA A 372 -0.11 23.99 -35.63
C ALA A 372 -1.47 24.74 -35.60
N ALA A 373 -2.65 24.11 -35.51
CA ALA A 373 -3.90 24.87 -35.40
C ALA A 373 -5.11 24.16 -34.72
N ASN A 374 -4.94 22.96 -34.17
CA ASN A 374 -6.08 22.08 -33.87
C ASN A 374 -6.31 21.84 -32.37
N ILE A 375 -7.59 21.74 -32.00
CA ILE A 375 -8.05 21.63 -30.61
C ILE A 375 -8.13 20.15 -30.20
N MET A 376 -7.18 19.69 -29.39
CA MET A 376 -7.35 18.54 -28.49
C MET A 376 -7.82 19.07 -27.13
N ASP A 377 -9.08 18.86 -26.77
CA ASP A 377 -9.68 19.32 -25.51
C ASP A 377 -10.28 18.11 -24.80
N ASP A 378 -10.15 18.02 -23.47
CA ASP A 378 -10.80 16.96 -22.69
C ASP A 378 -10.38 15.53 -23.15
N LEU A 379 -9.12 15.35 -23.57
CA LEU A 379 -8.57 14.03 -23.88
C LEU A 379 -8.17 13.34 -22.58
N THR A 380 -8.65 12.11 -22.37
CA THR A 380 -8.24 11.26 -21.25
C THR A 380 -7.35 10.12 -21.75
N LEU A 381 -6.09 10.12 -21.32
CA LEU A 381 -5.13 9.01 -21.50
C LEU A 381 -4.96 8.33 -20.14
N SER A 382 -5.66 7.21 -19.89
CA SER A 382 -5.67 6.62 -18.54
C SER A 382 -5.47 5.10 -18.47
N GLY A 383 -4.63 4.61 -17.56
CA GLY A 383 -4.49 3.17 -17.32
C GLY A 383 -3.81 2.41 -18.47
N ASN A 384 -3.06 3.09 -19.34
CA ASN A 384 -2.38 2.43 -20.46
C ASN A 384 -1.01 1.87 -20.01
N LEU A 385 -0.67 0.67 -20.48
CA LEU A 385 0.67 0.09 -20.36
C LEU A 385 1.44 0.38 -21.65
N VAL A 386 2.52 1.16 -21.56
CA VAL A 386 3.35 1.54 -22.72
C VAL A 386 4.80 1.17 -22.45
N SER A 387 5.32 0.15 -23.14
CA SER A 387 6.63 -0.43 -22.83
C SER A 387 7.49 -0.75 -24.04
N GLY A 388 8.81 -0.61 -23.89
CA GLY A 388 9.81 -0.99 -24.91
C GLY A 388 9.78 -0.10 -26.16
N ASN A 389 9.23 1.10 -26.06
CA ASN A 389 9.20 2.09 -27.16
C ASN A 389 10.36 3.07 -27.02
N LEU A 390 10.76 3.74 -28.11
CA LEU A 390 11.79 4.78 -28.04
C LEU A 390 11.25 5.96 -27.22
N MET A 391 10.02 6.37 -27.51
CA MET A 391 9.24 7.28 -26.68
C MET A 391 7.93 6.61 -26.28
N GLY A 392 7.55 6.71 -25.01
CA GLY A 392 6.35 6.06 -24.47
C GLY A 392 5.07 6.78 -24.92
N ILE A 393 4.55 7.67 -24.08
CA ILE A 393 3.36 8.48 -24.37
C ILE A 393 3.83 9.86 -24.87
N THR A 394 3.33 10.31 -26.00
CA THR A 394 3.59 11.65 -26.54
C THR A 394 2.27 12.36 -26.84
N TYR A 395 2.12 13.55 -26.27
CA TYR A 395 0.98 14.43 -26.48
C TYR A 395 1.45 15.82 -26.92
N GLY A 396 0.98 16.28 -28.07
CA GLY A 396 1.44 17.53 -28.68
C GLY A 396 0.38 18.21 -29.52
N GLY A 397 -0.26 19.25 -28.98
CA GLY A 397 -1.19 20.10 -29.71
C GLY A 397 -0.82 21.57 -29.56
N ASP A 398 -0.89 22.32 -30.65
CA ASP A 398 -0.74 23.77 -30.65
C ASP A 398 -2.01 24.38 -30.07
N LYS A 399 -1.92 25.05 -28.91
CA LYS A 399 -3.11 25.65 -28.30
C LYS A 399 -2.81 27.03 -27.73
N THR A 400 -3.56 28.01 -28.23
CA THR A 400 -3.58 29.38 -27.70
C THR A 400 -4.53 29.56 -26.50
N ALA A 401 -5.41 28.58 -26.18
CA ALA A 401 -6.10 28.43 -24.87
C ALA A 401 -7.03 27.18 -24.84
N PRO A 402 -6.85 26.19 -23.94
CA PRO A 402 -7.84 25.13 -23.71
C PRO A 402 -9.12 25.65 -23.05
N THR A 403 -10.28 25.09 -23.44
CA THR A 403 -11.55 25.26 -22.71
C THR A 403 -11.68 24.25 -21.56
N LYS A 404 -10.99 23.10 -21.64
CA LYS A 404 -10.85 22.09 -20.58
C LYS A 404 -9.47 21.43 -20.62
N ALA A 405 -8.95 21.05 -19.45
CA ALA A 405 -7.68 20.34 -19.34
C ALA A 405 -7.79 18.91 -19.89
N SER A 406 -6.79 18.45 -20.67
CA SER A 406 -6.61 17.03 -20.94
C SER A 406 -5.88 16.35 -19.76
N ILE A 407 -6.16 15.08 -19.54
CA ILE A 407 -5.67 14.32 -18.38
C ILE A 407 -4.87 13.11 -18.87
N VAL A 408 -3.63 13.00 -18.39
CA VAL A 408 -2.78 11.82 -18.53
C VAL A 408 -2.64 11.20 -17.16
N SER A 409 -3.37 10.11 -16.88
CA SER A 409 -3.39 9.53 -15.53
C SER A 409 -3.18 8.03 -15.45
N ASP A 410 -2.60 7.55 -14.35
CA ASP A 410 -2.59 6.12 -14.02
C ASP A 410 -1.94 5.23 -15.11
N ASN A 411 -1.11 5.80 -15.99
CA ASN A 411 -0.43 5.04 -17.03
C ASN A 411 0.87 4.44 -16.49
N LEU A 412 1.20 3.25 -16.98
CA LEU A 412 2.48 2.60 -16.73
C LEU A 412 3.36 2.71 -17.98
N ALA A 413 4.22 3.74 -18.01
CA ALA A 413 5.17 3.98 -19.10
C ALA A 413 6.57 3.51 -18.69
N LYS A 414 6.85 2.22 -18.90
CA LYS A 414 8.07 1.56 -18.41
C LYS A 414 8.97 1.06 -19.51
N ASN A 415 10.26 0.89 -19.24
CA ASN A 415 11.23 0.32 -20.18
C ASN A 415 11.26 0.99 -21.56
N ASN A 416 10.85 2.26 -21.64
CA ASN A 416 11.02 3.06 -22.84
C ASN A 416 12.46 3.59 -22.88
N TYR A 417 13.02 3.85 -24.07
CA TYR A 417 14.47 4.06 -24.23
C TYR A 417 14.92 5.52 -24.12
N ALA A 418 14.06 6.50 -24.45
CA ALA A 418 14.42 7.93 -24.43
C ALA A 418 13.52 8.76 -23.52
N VAL A 419 12.19 8.72 -23.71
CA VAL A 419 11.23 9.47 -22.89
C VAL A 419 10.05 8.59 -22.50
N GLY A 420 9.67 8.62 -21.23
CA GLY A 420 8.48 7.91 -20.74
C GLY A 420 7.18 8.60 -21.15
N ILE A 421 7.00 9.87 -20.75
CA ILE A 421 5.87 10.72 -21.14
C ILE A 421 6.39 12.08 -21.62
N ALA A 422 6.00 12.49 -22.82
CA ALA A 422 6.33 13.77 -23.42
C ALA A 422 5.05 14.57 -23.67
N LEU A 423 4.93 15.76 -23.08
CA LEU A 423 3.90 16.73 -23.44
C LEU A 423 4.52 17.79 -24.36
N THR A 424 4.97 17.36 -25.54
CA THR A 424 5.70 18.19 -26.51
C THR A 424 4.97 18.23 -27.85
N GLY A 425 4.83 19.42 -28.46
CA GLY A 425 4.44 19.56 -29.86
C GLY A 425 5.67 19.80 -30.76
N GLN A 426 5.55 19.46 -32.06
CA GLN A 426 6.61 19.67 -33.06
C GLN A 426 6.97 21.15 -33.28
N ASN A 427 6.07 22.09 -32.95
CA ASN A 427 6.29 23.54 -33.14
C ASN A 427 5.79 24.43 -31.98
N THR A 428 5.15 23.87 -30.94
CA THR A 428 4.52 24.61 -29.83
C THR A 428 4.22 23.71 -28.63
N SER A 429 4.17 24.30 -27.44
CA SER A 429 3.98 23.60 -26.17
C SER A 429 2.51 23.25 -25.91
N ALA A 430 2.21 22.02 -25.50
CA ALA A 430 0.89 21.63 -25.01
C ALA A 430 0.71 22.11 -23.56
N THR A 431 -0.18 23.08 -23.32
CA THR A 431 -0.31 23.77 -22.03
C THR A 431 -1.63 23.44 -21.33
N GLY A 432 -1.68 23.60 -20.00
CA GLY A 432 -2.90 23.47 -19.19
C GLY A 432 -3.40 22.04 -18.96
N ASN A 433 -2.56 21.02 -19.15
CA ASN A 433 -2.90 19.61 -18.96
C ASN A 433 -2.50 19.12 -17.55
N ILE A 434 -3.10 18.01 -17.13
CA ILE A 434 -2.82 17.36 -15.84
C ILE A 434 -2.15 16.01 -16.10
N VAL A 435 -0.99 15.79 -15.50
CA VAL A 435 -0.27 14.51 -15.48
C VAL A 435 -0.29 13.97 -14.06
N GLN A 436 -1.02 12.90 -13.80
CA GLN A 436 -1.21 12.43 -12.43
C GLN A 436 -1.20 10.92 -12.22
N GLY A 437 -0.67 10.43 -11.10
CA GLY A 437 -0.76 8.99 -10.78
C GLY A 437 -0.02 8.05 -11.75
N ASN A 438 0.79 8.57 -12.67
CA ASN A 438 1.50 7.74 -13.64
C ASN A 438 2.74 7.11 -13.00
N ALA A 439 3.02 5.86 -13.36
CA ALA A 439 4.27 5.18 -13.04
C ALA A 439 5.17 5.17 -14.27
N VAL A 440 6.28 5.90 -14.20
CA VAL A 440 7.20 6.08 -15.33
C VAL A 440 8.60 5.65 -14.93
N GLY A 441 9.18 4.75 -15.71
CA GLY A 441 10.53 4.27 -15.47
C GLY A 441 11.19 3.84 -16.77
N ILE A 442 12.16 4.61 -17.23
CA ILE A 442 12.84 4.33 -18.50
C ILE A 442 13.98 3.33 -18.32
N LEU A 443 14.19 2.47 -19.32
CA LEU A 443 15.33 1.56 -19.39
C LEU A 443 16.27 2.15 -20.43
N ALA A 444 17.32 2.86 -20.01
CA ALA A 444 18.36 3.14 -20.99
C ALA A 444 19.12 1.86 -21.26
N GLY A 445 19.18 1.47 -22.53
CA GLY A 445 20.37 0.75 -22.97
C GLY A 445 21.53 1.74 -23.04
N ASP A 446 22.73 1.29 -22.70
CA ASP A 446 24.02 1.99 -22.90
C ASP A 446 24.31 2.37 -24.37
N LEU A 447 23.33 2.23 -25.26
CA LEU A 447 23.45 2.02 -26.69
C LEU A 447 22.98 3.21 -27.54
N LEU A 448 22.37 4.25 -26.94
CA LEU A 448 21.75 5.38 -27.67
C LEU A 448 22.20 6.78 -27.19
N SER A 449 23.24 6.84 -26.34
CA SER A 449 23.73 8.06 -25.67
C SER A 449 24.20 9.20 -26.59
N SER A 450 24.33 8.98 -27.89
CA SER A 450 24.75 9.99 -28.87
C SER A 450 23.62 10.64 -29.67
N LEU A 451 22.40 10.08 -29.68
CA LEU A 451 21.29 10.56 -30.53
C LEU A 451 20.23 11.36 -29.79
N PHE A 452 20.02 11.09 -28.50
CA PHE A 452 19.12 11.86 -27.66
C PHE A 452 19.94 12.41 -26.50
N ALA A 453 19.93 13.75 -26.34
CA ALA A 453 20.87 14.48 -25.49
C ALA A 453 20.87 14.09 -24.00
N ARG A 454 19.89 13.30 -23.53
CA ARG A 454 19.81 12.47 -22.31
C ARG A 454 18.39 11.95 -22.17
N ALA A 455 18.22 10.77 -21.58
CA ALA A 455 16.92 10.15 -21.35
C ALA A 455 16.16 10.85 -20.20
N ARG A 456 14.81 10.81 -20.17
CA ARG A 456 13.99 11.50 -19.16
C ARG A 456 12.70 10.73 -18.84
N ASN A 457 12.21 10.72 -17.60
CA ASN A 457 10.89 10.13 -17.35
C ASN A 457 9.78 11.01 -17.93
N LEU A 458 9.80 12.33 -17.64
CA LEU A 458 8.87 13.30 -18.22
C LEU A 458 9.55 14.50 -18.88
N SER A 459 8.96 14.97 -19.99
CA SER A 459 9.32 16.23 -20.65
C SER A 459 8.06 17.10 -20.80
N ILE A 460 8.03 18.26 -20.13
CA ILE A 460 6.79 19.00 -19.86
C ILE A 460 6.96 20.52 -20.02
N PHE A 461 5.89 21.20 -20.46
CA PHE A 461 5.83 22.64 -20.72
C PHE A 461 4.47 23.23 -20.29
N GLN A 462 4.40 24.07 -19.25
CA GLN A 462 3.15 24.73 -18.82
C GLN A 462 2.00 23.78 -18.42
N ASN A 463 2.28 22.77 -17.58
CA ASN A 463 1.29 21.78 -17.13
C ASN A 463 1.32 21.59 -15.60
N THR A 464 0.37 20.82 -15.09
CA THR A 464 0.32 20.37 -13.69
C THR A 464 0.72 18.91 -13.61
N VAL A 465 1.71 18.58 -12.77
CA VAL A 465 2.32 17.25 -12.61
C VAL A 465 2.21 16.85 -11.14
N VAL A 466 1.35 15.87 -10.82
CA VAL A 466 1.00 15.57 -9.42
C VAL A 466 0.96 14.07 -9.15
N ASP A 467 1.43 13.61 -7.99
CA ASP A 467 1.27 12.21 -7.55
C ASP A 467 1.82 11.14 -8.53
N ASN A 468 2.82 11.47 -9.35
CA ASN A 468 3.45 10.50 -10.25
C ASN A 468 4.62 9.79 -9.56
N THR A 469 4.84 8.51 -9.89
CA THR A 469 6.02 7.73 -9.46
C THR A 469 7.01 7.65 -10.61
N LEU A 470 8.11 8.38 -10.50
CA LEU A 470 9.15 8.56 -11.50
C LEU A 470 10.43 7.88 -11.02
N SER A 471 10.55 6.59 -11.30
CA SER A 471 11.68 5.78 -10.84
C SER A 471 12.07 4.83 -11.97
N PRO A 472 13.27 4.98 -12.56
CA PRO A 472 13.76 4.01 -13.52
C PRO A 472 14.07 2.66 -12.81
N PRO A 473 13.91 1.52 -13.51
CA PRO A 473 14.23 0.19 -12.97
C PRO A 473 15.74 -0.05 -12.76
N ALA A 474 16.61 0.78 -13.33
CA ALA A 474 18.06 0.78 -13.12
C ALA A 474 18.60 2.22 -13.17
N LEU A 475 19.74 2.48 -12.53
CA LEU A 475 20.39 3.79 -12.55
C LEU A 475 20.92 4.09 -13.97
N VAL A 476 20.38 5.13 -14.61
CA VAL A 476 20.73 5.52 -15.99
C VAL A 476 21.45 6.86 -15.98
N GLN A 477 22.73 6.88 -16.36
CA GLN A 477 23.58 8.09 -16.33
C GLN A 477 22.93 9.30 -17.04
N GLY A 478 22.77 10.41 -16.31
CA GLY A 478 22.22 11.66 -16.85
C GLY A 478 20.70 11.67 -17.09
N ASN A 479 19.95 10.66 -16.62
CA ASN A 479 18.50 10.64 -16.70
C ASN A 479 17.86 11.63 -15.71
N ALA A 480 17.03 12.55 -16.20
CA ALA A 480 16.23 13.41 -15.33
C ALA A 480 14.83 12.83 -15.07
N GLY A 481 14.31 13.03 -13.86
CA GLY A 481 12.94 12.63 -13.53
C GLY A 481 11.92 13.42 -14.35
N VAL A 482 11.87 14.72 -14.13
CA VAL A 482 11.06 15.68 -14.87
C VAL A 482 12.00 16.72 -15.45
N ALA A 483 11.90 16.97 -16.74
CA ALA A 483 12.55 18.08 -17.38
C ALA A 483 11.54 19.12 -17.84
N VAL A 484 11.79 20.37 -17.45
CA VAL A 484 11.02 21.54 -17.90
C VAL A 484 11.93 22.39 -18.79
N ALA A 485 11.52 22.58 -20.05
CA ALA A 485 12.31 23.32 -21.04
C ALA A 485 11.53 24.53 -21.60
N ASN A 486 12.20 25.35 -22.42
CA ASN A 486 11.75 26.62 -23.01
C ASN A 486 11.48 27.76 -22.01
N ALA A 487 12.09 28.92 -22.28
CA ALA A 487 11.92 30.11 -21.45
C ALA A 487 10.45 30.61 -21.43
N GLY A 488 9.95 31.02 -20.25
CA GLY A 488 8.58 31.52 -20.08
C GLY A 488 7.51 30.47 -19.81
N THR A 489 7.90 29.20 -19.62
CA THR A 489 6.98 28.14 -19.18
C THR A 489 6.72 28.19 -17.67
N THR A 490 5.55 27.74 -17.20
CA THR A 490 5.15 27.71 -15.79
C THR A 490 4.51 26.35 -15.44
N THR A 491 5.21 25.51 -14.69
CA THR A 491 4.78 24.14 -14.40
C THR A 491 4.66 23.95 -12.89
N VAL A 492 3.53 23.43 -12.43
CA VAL A 492 3.37 23.00 -11.04
C VAL A 492 3.74 21.54 -10.94
N ILE A 493 4.72 21.20 -10.10
CA ILE A 493 5.19 19.85 -9.82
C ILE A 493 4.97 19.61 -8.33
N SER A 494 4.04 18.73 -7.95
CA SER A 494 3.67 18.55 -6.54
C SER A 494 3.52 17.08 -6.18
N GLN A 495 3.98 16.67 -4.99
CA GLN A 495 3.74 15.33 -4.42
C GLN A 495 4.17 14.15 -5.31
N ASN A 496 5.08 14.38 -6.26
CA ASN A 496 5.62 13.30 -7.10
C ASN A 496 6.71 12.54 -6.33
N SER A 497 6.71 11.21 -6.46
CA SER A 497 7.78 10.33 -5.99
C SER A 497 8.84 10.24 -7.09
N ILE A 498 9.91 11.03 -7.00
CA ILE A 498 10.96 11.14 -8.02
C ILE A 498 12.29 10.68 -7.43
N SER A 499 12.78 9.51 -7.85
CA SER A 499 14.00 8.92 -7.25
C SER A 499 14.75 8.00 -8.20
N ARG A 500 16.00 7.66 -7.87
CA ARG A 500 16.87 6.75 -8.64
C ARG A 500 17.17 7.25 -10.05
N ASN A 501 17.07 8.55 -10.26
CA ASN A 501 17.51 9.24 -11.46
C ASN A 501 19.02 9.42 -11.35
N ALA A 502 19.78 9.22 -12.43
CA ALA A 502 21.23 9.49 -12.38
C ALA A 502 21.60 10.89 -12.90
N GLY A 503 20.59 11.77 -12.92
CA GLY A 503 20.69 13.22 -12.98
C GLY A 503 19.63 13.79 -12.05
N LEU A 504 19.26 15.07 -12.22
CA LEU A 504 18.27 15.70 -11.35
C LEU A 504 16.86 15.11 -11.56
N GLY A 505 16.17 14.82 -10.47
CA GLY A 505 14.75 14.46 -10.46
C GLY A 505 13.85 15.57 -10.98
N ILE A 506 14.18 16.85 -10.76
CA ILE A 506 13.58 17.98 -11.50
C ILE A 506 14.74 18.79 -12.06
N ASP A 507 14.76 18.96 -13.38
CA ASP A 507 15.78 19.75 -14.10
C ASP A 507 15.09 20.89 -14.86
N LEU A 508 15.44 22.14 -14.52
CA LEU A 508 14.95 23.35 -15.17
C LEU A 508 15.97 23.82 -16.23
N LEU A 509 15.74 23.45 -17.49
CA LEU A 509 16.74 23.64 -18.53
C LEU A 509 16.93 25.12 -18.90
N THR A 510 18.13 25.67 -18.70
CA THR A 510 18.40 27.07 -19.06
C THR A 510 18.20 27.35 -20.57
N SER A 511 18.16 28.63 -20.97
CA SER A 511 17.96 29.06 -22.37
C SER A 511 19.00 28.51 -23.38
N ALA A 512 20.13 27.99 -22.90
CA ALA A 512 21.15 27.29 -23.69
C ALA A 512 21.04 25.75 -23.63
N ASN A 513 19.93 25.22 -23.12
CA ASN A 513 19.67 23.78 -22.94
C ASN A 513 20.77 23.09 -22.10
N VAL A 514 21.33 23.83 -21.14
CA VAL A 514 22.35 23.34 -20.22
C VAL A 514 21.66 22.63 -19.07
N TRP A 515 22.15 21.43 -18.77
CA TRP A 515 21.67 20.55 -17.71
C TRP A 515 22.39 20.81 -16.40
N GLY A 516 21.70 20.56 -15.29
CA GLY A 516 22.25 20.63 -13.94
C GLY A 516 21.61 21.72 -13.10
N VAL A 517 22.06 21.77 -11.84
CA VAL A 517 21.40 22.56 -10.79
C VAL A 517 21.44 24.05 -11.14
N THR A 518 20.27 24.68 -11.16
CA THR A 518 20.16 26.12 -11.39
C THR A 518 20.52 26.87 -10.10
N PRO A 519 21.49 27.81 -10.10
CA PRO A 519 21.81 28.61 -8.91
C PRO A 519 20.63 29.46 -8.46
N ASN A 520 20.48 29.69 -7.16
CA ASN A 520 19.54 30.70 -6.66
C ASN A 520 20.12 32.11 -6.89
N ASP A 521 19.29 33.03 -7.36
CA ASP A 521 19.70 34.41 -7.63
C ASP A 521 19.03 35.43 -6.68
N ASN A 522 19.56 36.65 -6.67
CA ASN A 522 19.12 37.69 -5.75
C ASN A 522 18.04 38.58 -6.38
N GLY A 523 16.82 38.54 -5.82
CA GLY A 523 15.75 39.48 -6.19
C GLY A 523 14.81 39.03 -7.34
N ASP A 524 14.76 37.73 -7.61
CA ASP A 524 13.74 36.95 -8.35
C ASP A 524 13.14 37.47 -9.68
N THR A 525 13.83 38.37 -10.39
CA THR A 525 13.53 38.66 -11.80
C THR A 525 14.11 37.63 -12.77
N ASP A 526 14.05 36.35 -12.41
CA ASP A 526 14.55 35.27 -13.25
C ASP A 526 13.69 35.07 -14.50
N THR A 527 14.36 34.74 -15.61
CA THR A 527 13.71 34.43 -16.89
C THR A 527 14.26 33.13 -17.44
N GLY A 528 13.38 32.18 -17.74
CA GLY A 528 13.75 30.82 -18.13
C GLY A 528 12.56 29.87 -17.95
N PRO A 529 12.71 28.55 -18.18
CA PRO A 529 11.63 27.63 -17.87
C PRO A 529 11.32 27.70 -16.39
N ASN A 530 10.03 27.74 -16.09
CA ASN A 530 9.53 27.80 -14.74
C ASN A 530 10.08 29.00 -13.93
N ALA A 531 10.36 30.10 -14.63
CA ALA A 531 11.02 31.29 -14.10
C ALA A 531 12.28 30.98 -13.28
N LEU A 532 12.93 29.83 -13.54
CA LEU A 532 14.08 29.31 -12.78
C LEU A 532 13.90 29.40 -11.25
N MET A 533 12.69 29.18 -10.76
CA MET A 533 12.33 29.44 -9.36
C MET A 533 13.38 28.92 -8.36
N ASN A 534 13.87 29.83 -7.50
CA ASN A 534 14.78 29.53 -6.40
C ASN A 534 14.26 28.37 -5.54
N LYS A 535 15.13 27.38 -5.30
CA LYS A 535 14.83 26.20 -4.47
C LYS A 535 15.07 26.48 -2.98
N PRO A 536 14.38 25.78 -2.05
CA PRO A 536 14.62 25.93 -0.62
C PRO A 536 16.06 25.63 -0.23
N VAL A 537 16.56 26.35 0.77
CA VAL A 537 17.90 26.15 1.35
C VAL A 537 17.76 25.81 2.83
N PHE A 538 18.21 24.63 3.26
CA PHE A 538 18.22 24.26 4.68
C PHE A 538 19.33 25.00 5.43
N HIS A 539 19.08 25.32 6.70
CA HIS A 539 20.15 25.79 7.59
C HIS A 539 21.27 24.75 7.71
N ARG A 540 22.48 25.22 8.04
CA ARG A 540 23.61 24.37 8.36
C ARG A 540 23.48 23.80 9.77
N LYS A 541 24.18 22.69 10.01
CA LYS A 541 24.36 22.07 11.33
C LYS A 541 24.96 23.03 12.35
N SER A 542 25.80 23.94 11.89
CA SER A 542 26.49 24.96 12.70
C SER A 542 25.63 26.18 13.02
N ASP A 543 24.49 26.34 12.37
CA ASP A 543 23.63 27.51 12.58
C ASP A 543 22.91 27.40 13.93
N PRO A 544 22.49 28.53 14.53
CA PRO A 544 21.79 28.51 15.83
C PRO A 544 20.55 27.61 15.85
N ALA A 545 19.87 27.48 14.70
CA ALA A 545 18.81 26.51 14.45
C ALA A 545 19.29 25.52 13.37
N PRO A 546 19.50 24.23 13.67
CA PRO A 546 19.94 23.23 12.68
C PRO A 546 18.88 22.97 11.62
N GLY A 547 19.29 22.74 10.37
CA GLY A 547 18.38 22.59 9.23
C GLY A 547 17.41 21.43 9.32
N VAL A 548 17.86 20.28 9.86
CA VAL A 548 17.00 19.09 10.05
C VAL A 548 17.17 18.53 11.46
N VAL A 549 16.13 18.63 12.28
CA VAL A 549 16.08 18.05 13.63
C VAL A 549 15.04 16.95 13.69
N LEU A 550 15.44 15.72 14.02
CA LEU A 550 14.55 14.57 14.18
C LEU A 550 14.40 14.23 15.67
N ARG A 551 13.19 14.39 16.23
CA ARG A 551 12.83 14.06 17.61
C ARG A 551 11.82 12.91 17.62
N GLY A 552 12.24 11.71 18.03
CA GLY A 552 11.44 10.50 17.85
C GLY A 552 11.07 10.34 16.36
N ARG A 553 9.78 10.48 16.04
CA ARG A 553 9.27 10.46 14.66
C ARG A 553 9.02 11.86 14.05
N GLN A 554 9.15 12.92 14.82
CA GLN A 554 8.87 14.29 14.36
C GLN A 554 10.13 14.90 13.76
N VAL A 555 10.11 15.23 12.47
CA VAL A 555 11.17 15.97 11.78
C VAL A 555 10.80 17.43 11.76
N THR A 556 11.70 18.32 12.14
CA THR A 556 11.56 19.77 11.95
C THR A 556 12.60 20.25 10.96
N PHE A 557 12.12 20.95 9.94
CA PHE A 557 12.90 21.56 8.88
C PHE A 557 13.01 23.06 9.12
N THR A 558 14.22 23.61 9.05
CA THR A 558 14.45 25.05 9.09
C THR A 558 15.37 25.48 7.95
N GLY A 559 15.09 26.63 7.37
CA GLY A 559 15.76 27.09 6.17
C GLY A 559 15.22 28.42 5.67
N TRP A 560 15.63 28.77 4.46
CA TRP A 560 15.15 29.94 3.73
C TRP A 560 14.53 29.54 2.40
N ALA A 561 13.48 30.26 2.01
CA ALA A 561 12.86 30.15 0.70
C ALA A 561 12.11 31.45 0.37
N ARG A 562 11.68 31.60 -0.89
CA ARG A 562 10.91 32.76 -1.34
C ARG A 562 9.65 32.95 -0.48
N PRO A 563 9.40 34.14 0.10
CA PRO A 563 8.25 34.38 0.98
C PRO A 563 6.92 34.01 0.31
N GLY A 564 6.05 33.30 1.03
CA GLY A 564 4.74 32.89 0.52
C GLY A 564 4.76 31.68 -0.43
N ALA A 565 5.93 31.16 -0.80
CA ALA A 565 6.01 29.91 -1.56
C ALA A 565 5.50 28.72 -0.75
N ALA A 566 4.78 27.82 -1.40
CA ALA A 566 4.43 26.52 -0.84
C ALA A 566 5.66 25.61 -0.87
N LEU A 567 6.02 25.04 0.27
CA LEU A 567 7.15 24.13 0.41
C LEU A 567 6.66 22.70 0.49
N GLU A 568 7.32 21.77 -0.18
CA GLU A 568 7.08 20.32 -0.04
C GLU A 568 8.36 19.63 0.39
N PHE A 569 8.28 18.75 1.39
CA PHE A 569 9.43 18.05 1.95
C PHE A 569 9.36 16.56 1.64
N PHE A 570 10.52 15.99 1.29
CA PHE A 570 10.63 14.62 0.81
C PHE A 570 11.73 13.87 1.55
N LEU A 571 11.50 12.57 1.76
CA LEU A 571 12.57 11.62 2.04
C LEU A 571 13.32 11.32 0.74
N VAL A 572 14.66 11.26 0.80
CA VAL A 572 15.53 10.93 -0.33
C VAL A 572 15.96 9.46 -0.25
N SER A 573 16.12 8.81 -1.41
CA SER A 573 16.60 7.43 -1.47
C SER A 573 18.09 7.36 -1.11
N PRO A 574 18.51 6.47 -0.18
CA PRO A 574 19.93 6.35 0.21
C PRO A 574 20.84 5.85 -0.93
N ASP A 575 20.29 5.12 -1.91
CA ASP A 575 21.05 4.52 -3.02
C ASP A 575 21.13 5.41 -4.29
N ALA A 576 20.69 6.67 -4.22
CA ALA A 576 20.41 7.48 -5.42
C ALA A 576 20.86 8.94 -5.32
N ALA A 577 21.82 9.27 -4.46
CA ALA A 577 22.41 10.60 -4.51
C ALA A 577 23.11 10.79 -5.87
N ASP A 578 22.49 11.57 -6.75
CA ASP A 578 23.17 12.19 -7.88
C ASP A 578 24.50 12.80 -7.38
N PRO A 579 25.63 12.68 -8.09
CA PRO A 579 26.92 13.18 -7.63
C PRO A 579 26.95 14.69 -7.29
N SER A 580 25.95 15.47 -7.71
CA SER A 580 25.81 16.87 -7.33
C SER A 580 25.35 17.07 -5.88
N GLY A 581 24.68 16.07 -5.27
CA GLY A 581 24.04 16.16 -3.96
C GLY A 581 22.65 16.82 -3.98
N PHE A 582 22.10 17.15 -5.15
CA PHE A 582 20.77 17.73 -5.35
C PHE A 582 19.84 16.74 -6.04
N GLY A 583 18.54 17.05 -6.06
CA GLY A 583 17.72 16.65 -7.19
C GLY A 583 16.73 15.52 -6.95
N GLU A 584 16.58 14.89 -5.79
CA GLU A 584 15.63 13.77 -5.65
C GLU A 584 14.61 13.97 -4.54
N GLY A 585 13.45 13.31 -4.65
CA GLY A 585 12.41 13.23 -3.63
C GLY A 585 11.65 11.91 -3.75
N LEU A 586 12.13 10.86 -3.08
CA LEU A 586 11.53 9.52 -3.13
C LEU A 586 10.11 9.52 -2.56
N ARG A 587 9.89 10.18 -1.43
CA ARG A 587 8.59 10.12 -0.75
C ARG A 587 8.22 11.45 -0.16
N TYR A 588 7.10 12.00 -0.60
CA TYR A 588 6.47 13.16 0.02
C TYR A 588 6.12 12.88 1.49
N LEU A 589 6.43 13.85 2.36
CA LEU A 589 6.15 13.78 3.79
C LEU A 589 5.02 14.74 4.17
N CYS A 590 5.13 15.98 3.72
CA CYS A 590 4.32 17.10 4.21
C CYS A 590 4.60 18.37 3.39
N SER A 591 3.77 19.39 3.59
CA SER A 591 3.94 20.72 3.03
C SER A 591 3.97 21.82 4.10
N GLY A 592 4.57 22.95 3.77
CA GLY A 592 4.57 24.17 4.58
C GLY A 592 4.52 25.43 3.73
N THR A 593 4.72 26.59 4.34
CA THR A 593 4.81 27.87 3.63
C THR A 593 6.03 28.64 4.11
N ALA A 594 6.74 29.27 3.18
CA ALA A 594 7.89 30.09 3.49
C ALA A 594 7.48 31.48 4.03
N GLY A 595 8.35 32.10 4.84
CA GLY A 595 8.09 33.40 5.46
C GLY A 595 7.28 33.35 6.77
N THR A 596 7.28 32.19 7.44
CA THR A 596 6.67 32.04 8.78
C THR A 596 7.56 32.59 9.89
N THR A 597 8.83 32.91 9.60
CA THR A 597 9.77 33.50 10.55
C THR A 597 10.42 34.75 9.95
N THR A 598 10.89 35.66 10.81
CA THR A 598 11.48 36.95 10.42
C THR A 598 12.99 36.88 10.20
N ASP A 599 13.54 35.70 9.93
CA ASP A 599 14.98 35.49 9.77
C ASP A 599 15.39 35.70 8.30
N PRO A 600 16.10 36.80 7.96
CA PRO A 600 16.59 37.01 6.61
C PRO A 600 17.71 36.03 6.28
N GLN A 601 17.80 35.60 5.03
CA GLN A 601 18.94 34.79 4.57
C GLN A 601 20.26 35.57 4.81
N PRO A 602 21.27 34.98 5.50
CA PRO A 602 22.54 35.66 5.69
C PRO A 602 23.30 35.76 4.36
N PRO A 603 24.15 36.80 4.15
CA PRO A 603 24.99 36.91 2.97
C PRO A 603 25.91 35.69 2.86
N ASN A 604 25.85 35.02 1.71
CA ASN A 604 26.57 33.79 1.36
C ASN A 604 26.40 32.61 2.34
N PRO A 605 25.23 31.96 2.36
CA PRO A 605 24.96 30.90 3.30
C PRO A 605 25.49 29.54 2.88
N ASN A 606 26.05 29.25 1.68
CA ASN A 606 26.37 27.84 1.33
C ASN A 606 27.63 27.54 0.48
N LEU A 607 28.11 26.31 0.71
CA LEU A 607 29.13 25.57 -0.03
C LEU A 607 28.87 25.67 -1.55
N SER A 608 29.93 25.67 -2.36
CA SER A 608 29.95 25.95 -3.81
C SER A 608 28.72 25.42 -4.59
N GLY A 609 27.78 26.30 -4.96
CA GLY A 609 26.79 26.02 -6.02
C GLY A 609 25.35 26.53 -5.81
N GLU A 610 24.89 26.82 -4.58
CA GLU A 610 23.48 27.14 -4.34
C GLU A 610 23.05 28.58 -4.66
N GLY A 611 23.95 29.56 -4.62
CA GLY A 611 23.63 30.98 -4.85
C GLY A 611 22.98 31.69 -3.64
N GLU A 612 22.56 32.95 -3.82
CA GLU A 612 22.04 33.80 -2.74
C GLU A 612 20.75 34.51 -3.16
N ASP A 613 19.73 34.50 -2.29
CA ASP A 613 18.48 35.26 -2.46
C ASP A 613 18.21 36.09 -1.19
N ASN A 614 18.57 37.38 -1.21
CA ASN A 614 18.34 38.27 -0.06
C ASN A 614 16.87 38.64 0.13
N ALA A 615 15.97 38.24 -0.79
CA ALA A 615 14.53 38.36 -0.62
C ALA A 615 13.92 37.11 0.06
N ALA A 616 14.68 36.04 0.28
CA ALA A 616 14.22 34.86 0.97
C ALA A 616 13.89 35.14 2.45
N ALA A 617 12.88 34.45 2.96
CA ALA A 617 12.49 34.49 4.37
C ALA A 617 12.58 33.11 5.01
N GLY A 618 12.87 33.10 6.30
CA GLY A 618 12.98 31.87 7.08
C GLY A 618 11.67 31.07 7.12
N PHE A 619 11.82 29.76 7.23
CA PHE A 619 10.73 28.81 7.47
C PHE A 619 11.06 27.86 8.63
N SER A 620 10.03 27.38 9.31
CA SER A 620 10.11 26.27 10.25
C SER A 620 8.89 25.38 10.07
N VAL A 621 9.10 24.14 9.62
CA VAL A 621 8.03 23.21 9.27
C VAL A 621 8.26 21.87 9.98
N SER A 622 7.28 21.40 10.73
CA SER A 622 7.34 20.10 11.42
C SER A 622 6.48 19.06 10.72
N CYS A 623 7.05 17.88 10.51
CA CYS A 623 6.45 16.76 9.80
C CYS A 623 6.63 15.48 10.60
N THR A 624 5.80 14.47 10.33
CA THR A 624 5.87 13.17 11.00
C THR A 624 6.37 12.11 10.04
N LEU A 625 7.39 11.34 10.43
CA LEU A 625 7.88 10.22 9.65
C LEU A 625 6.81 9.12 9.54
N PRO A 626 6.53 8.62 8.33
CA PRO A 626 5.61 7.49 8.13
C PRO A 626 6.04 6.27 8.94
N ALA A 627 5.08 5.51 9.49
CA ALA A 627 5.33 4.41 10.44
C ALA A 627 6.34 3.36 9.93
N ASP A 628 6.40 3.15 8.62
CA ASP A 628 7.31 2.21 7.96
C ASP A 628 8.75 2.70 7.81
N VAL A 629 9.02 3.98 8.11
CA VAL A 629 10.37 4.56 8.15
C VAL A 629 10.90 4.49 9.57
N VAL A 630 12.04 3.81 9.75
CA VAL A 630 12.77 3.76 11.02
C VAL A 630 13.50 5.09 11.22
N PRO A 631 13.31 5.79 12.35
CA PRO A 631 14.03 7.02 12.65
C PRO A 631 15.53 6.77 12.85
N THR A 632 16.38 7.35 12.01
CA THR A 632 17.84 7.28 12.14
C THR A 632 18.50 8.61 11.79
N ALA A 633 19.76 8.79 12.21
CA ALA A 633 20.54 9.96 11.84
C ALA A 633 20.99 9.96 10.36
N ASP A 634 20.84 8.84 9.65
CA ASP A 634 21.29 8.67 8.26
C ASP A 634 20.20 9.01 7.23
N LEU A 635 18.99 9.35 7.68
CA LEU A 635 17.93 9.83 6.79
C LEU A 635 18.35 11.14 6.12
N VAL A 636 18.06 11.24 4.83
CA VAL A 636 18.34 12.42 4.00
C VAL A 636 17.01 12.98 3.48
N PHE A 637 16.87 14.29 3.51
CA PHE A 637 15.68 15.00 3.08
C PHE A 637 15.98 16.05 2.02
N SER A 638 14.99 16.35 1.19
CA SER A 638 15.02 17.43 0.21
C SER A 638 13.70 18.20 0.24
N ALA A 639 13.66 19.34 -0.43
CA ALA A 639 12.44 20.12 -0.55
C ALA A 639 12.33 20.80 -1.92
N THR A 640 11.09 21.12 -2.32
CA THR A 640 10.80 22.02 -3.45
C THR A 640 10.04 23.24 -2.95
N ALA A 641 10.10 24.35 -3.70
CA ALA A 641 9.28 25.54 -3.49
C ALA A 641 8.37 25.75 -4.69
N THR A 642 7.11 26.12 -4.46
CA THR A 642 6.14 26.43 -5.51
C THR A 642 5.52 27.80 -5.27
N ASP A 643 5.68 28.71 -6.22
CA ASP A 643 4.86 29.92 -6.30
C ASP A 643 3.52 29.54 -6.94
N THR A 644 2.50 29.42 -6.11
CA THR A 644 1.16 28.99 -6.53
C THR A 644 0.46 30.04 -7.39
N THR A 645 0.87 31.31 -7.30
CA THR A 645 0.31 32.41 -8.11
C THR A 645 0.93 32.41 -9.51
N ALA A 646 2.25 32.32 -9.59
CA ALA A 646 2.97 32.24 -10.87
C ALA A 646 2.94 30.83 -11.49
N LYS A 647 2.50 29.81 -10.73
CA LYS A 647 2.45 28.39 -11.12
C LYS A 647 3.80 27.83 -11.51
N VAL A 648 4.82 28.12 -10.72
CA VAL A 648 6.19 27.65 -10.94
C VAL A 648 6.69 26.84 -9.74
N THR A 649 7.23 25.64 -9.98
CA THR A 649 7.90 24.80 -8.95
C THR A 649 9.42 24.67 -9.16
N SER A 650 10.23 24.99 -8.16
CA SER A 650 11.69 24.86 -8.19
C SER A 650 12.19 23.43 -8.42
N GLU A 651 13.47 23.29 -8.73
CA GLU A 651 14.19 22.03 -8.55
C GLU A 651 14.18 21.57 -7.07
N PHE A 652 14.58 20.33 -6.80
CA PHE A 652 14.80 19.89 -5.42
C PHE A 652 16.04 20.59 -4.81
N SER A 653 15.94 20.96 -3.53
CA SER A 653 17.06 21.43 -2.71
C SER A 653 18.20 20.41 -2.64
N GLN A 654 19.35 20.84 -2.10
CA GLN A 654 20.38 19.89 -1.69
C GLN A 654 19.82 18.89 -0.69
N GLY A 655 20.22 17.63 -0.81
CA GLY A 655 19.94 16.59 0.17
C GLY A 655 20.57 16.94 1.52
N ARG A 656 19.74 17.05 2.55
CA ARG A 656 20.16 17.35 3.92
C ARG A 656 19.95 16.14 4.81
N GLN A 657 21.07 15.57 5.28
CA GLN A 657 21.04 14.55 6.32
C GLN A 657 20.54 15.17 7.64
N VAL A 658 19.96 14.34 8.52
CA VAL A 658 19.60 14.75 9.88
C VAL A 658 20.81 15.38 10.60
N ASP A 659 20.68 16.65 10.97
CA ASP A 659 21.71 17.39 11.69
C ASP A 659 21.78 16.96 13.15
N GLN A 660 20.60 16.74 13.74
CA GLN A 660 20.41 16.35 15.12
C GLN A 660 19.30 15.30 15.24
N PHE A 661 19.67 14.09 15.67
CA PHE A 661 18.72 13.02 16.01
C PHE A 661 18.59 12.88 17.53
N ILE A 662 17.36 12.92 18.03
CA ILE A 662 16.98 12.81 19.43
C ILE A 662 15.95 11.67 19.55
N PRO A 663 16.37 10.43 19.82
CA PRO A 663 15.44 9.32 19.98
C PRO A 663 14.61 9.44 21.27
N ASN A 664 13.43 8.82 21.26
CA ASN A 664 12.61 8.65 22.45
C ASN A 664 13.06 7.41 23.23
N VAL A 665 13.23 7.54 24.54
CA VAL A 665 13.52 6.41 25.45
C VAL A 665 12.26 5.97 26.17
N ARG A 666 12.10 4.67 26.37
CA ARG A 666 11.09 4.07 27.23
C ARG A 666 11.71 3.08 28.22
N LEU A 667 10.99 2.82 29.29
CA LEU A 667 11.32 1.83 30.30
C LEU A 667 10.34 0.65 30.27
N THR A 668 10.87 -0.55 30.41
CA THR A 668 10.07 -1.78 30.50
C THR A 668 10.73 -2.79 31.44
N CYS A 669 10.00 -3.30 32.42
CA CYS A 669 10.39 -4.34 33.35
C CYS A 669 9.70 -5.66 32.98
N THR A 670 10.45 -6.75 32.90
CA THR A 670 9.88 -8.07 32.58
C THR A 670 10.52 -9.19 33.41
N PRO A 671 9.71 -10.04 34.09
CA PRO A 671 8.26 -9.89 34.28
C PRO A 671 7.91 -8.66 35.15
N ASN A 672 6.66 -8.21 35.09
CA ASN A 672 6.12 -7.12 35.93
C ASN A 672 5.54 -7.63 37.26
N GLN A 673 5.57 -8.94 37.49
CA GLN A 673 5.23 -9.58 38.75
C GLN A 673 6.25 -10.67 39.09
N LEU A 674 6.60 -10.75 40.36
CA LEU A 674 7.39 -11.81 40.99
C LEU A 674 6.61 -12.30 42.21
N THR A 675 6.78 -13.55 42.63
CA THR A 675 6.35 -13.98 43.97
C THR A 675 7.54 -14.06 44.91
N ASP A 676 7.31 -14.10 46.22
CA ASP A 676 8.36 -14.19 47.24
C ASP A 676 8.59 -15.61 47.76
N SER A 677 8.29 -16.64 46.96
CA SER A 677 8.64 -18.02 47.30
C SER A 677 10.09 -18.39 47.01
N THR A 678 10.62 -19.31 47.83
CA THR A 678 11.97 -19.85 47.66
C THR A 678 12.12 -20.57 46.31
N GLY A 679 12.97 -20.03 45.43
CA GLY A 679 13.45 -20.70 44.22
C GLY A 679 12.53 -20.68 42.99
N GLN A 680 11.45 -19.88 42.97
CA GLN A 680 10.47 -19.91 41.88
C GLN A 680 10.48 -18.72 40.91
N ASN A 681 11.16 -17.61 41.23
CA ASN A 681 11.11 -16.42 40.38
C ASN A 681 12.45 -16.08 39.73
N GLY A 682 12.46 -16.08 38.40
CA GLY A 682 13.54 -15.47 37.63
C GLY A 682 13.59 -13.96 37.89
N PRO A 683 14.74 -13.29 37.64
CA PRO A 683 14.87 -11.86 37.85
C PRO A 683 13.93 -11.05 36.95
N ALA A 684 13.33 -9.98 37.48
CA ALA A 684 12.68 -8.96 36.67
C ALA A 684 13.73 -7.98 36.16
N ASN A 685 13.91 -7.93 34.84
CA ASN A 685 14.88 -7.07 34.19
C ASN A 685 14.19 -5.82 33.64
N CYS A 686 14.49 -4.68 34.25
CA CYS A 686 14.07 -3.36 33.81
C CYS A 686 15.09 -2.83 32.79
N THR A 687 14.64 -2.73 31.55
CA THR A 687 15.44 -2.34 30.39
C THR A 687 15.01 -0.97 29.91
N VAL A 688 15.97 -0.07 29.70
CA VAL A 688 15.73 1.18 28.98
C VAL A 688 15.98 0.91 27.51
N SER A 689 15.00 1.22 26.67
CA SER A 689 15.03 0.95 25.24
C SER A 689 14.61 2.17 24.44
N LEU A 690 15.12 2.29 23.23
CA LEU A 690 14.68 3.28 22.27
C LEU A 690 13.36 2.83 21.63
N GLU A 691 12.47 3.78 21.39
CA GLU A 691 11.21 3.56 20.67
C GLU A 691 11.42 3.44 19.15
N ASP A 692 10.38 3.02 18.43
CA ASP A 692 10.33 3.02 16.95
C ASP A 692 11.43 2.23 16.22
N GLY A 693 12.08 1.29 16.91
CA GLY A 693 13.20 0.52 16.35
C GLY A 693 14.47 1.37 16.14
N ALA A 694 14.54 2.55 16.74
CA ALA A 694 15.71 3.42 16.65
C ALA A 694 16.94 2.81 17.32
N VAL A 695 18.11 3.27 16.87
CA VAL A 695 19.42 2.96 17.46
C VAL A 695 20.09 4.26 17.92
N ALA A 696 20.90 4.17 18.96
CA ALA A 696 21.55 5.33 19.53
C ALA A 696 22.61 5.89 18.54
N PRO A 697 22.53 7.16 18.10
CA PRO A 697 23.50 7.72 17.15
C PRO A 697 24.89 7.90 17.78
N THR A 698 24.92 8.14 19.09
CA THR A 698 26.10 8.21 19.96
C THR A 698 25.77 7.50 21.27
N GLU A 699 26.75 7.29 22.15
CA GLU A 699 26.46 6.77 23.50
C GLU A 699 25.48 7.71 24.22
N LEU A 700 24.35 7.17 24.69
CA LEU A 700 23.34 7.90 25.47
C LEU A 700 23.49 7.55 26.94
N THR A 701 23.52 8.58 27.79
CA THR A 701 23.56 8.43 29.25
C THR A 701 22.18 8.79 29.81
N VAL A 702 21.39 7.77 30.17
CA VAL A 702 20.00 7.93 30.61
C VAL A 702 19.93 7.83 32.13
N ALA A 703 19.47 8.92 32.76
CA ALA A 703 19.27 8.96 34.20
C ALA A 703 17.92 8.34 34.55
N PHE A 704 17.91 7.55 35.63
CA PHE A 704 16.71 6.94 36.19
C PHE A 704 16.80 6.89 37.71
N THR A 705 15.65 6.87 38.36
CA THR A 705 15.50 6.65 39.79
C THR A 705 15.23 5.15 40.01
N PRO A 706 16.15 4.40 40.64
CA PRO A 706 15.93 3.01 41.00
C PRO A 706 14.92 2.88 42.17
N PRO A 707 14.41 1.67 42.44
CA PRO A 707 13.57 1.43 43.61
C PRO A 707 14.37 1.69 44.90
N PRO A 708 13.72 1.97 46.04
CA PRO A 708 14.40 2.13 47.32
C PRO A 708 15.30 0.94 47.65
N SER A 709 16.56 1.21 48.00
CA SER A 709 17.50 0.18 48.44
C SER A 709 17.21 -0.24 49.89
N GLY A 710 17.48 -1.51 50.21
CA GLY A 710 17.30 -2.04 51.57
C GLY A 710 15.87 -2.47 51.92
N ASN A 711 14.98 -2.61 50.94
CA ASN A 711 13.69 -3.26 51.18
C ASN A 711 13.92 -4.75 51.49
N PRO A 712 13.34 -5.31 52.56
CA PRO A 712 13.53 -6.71 52.91
C PRO A 712 12.95 -7.68 51.86
N ARG A 713 11.93 -7.28 51.08
CA ARG A 713 11.18 -8.14 50.14
C ARG A 713 11.81 -8.27 48.75
N TYR A 714 12.79 -7.44 48.40
CA TYR A 714 13.51 -7.57 47.13
C TYR A 714 14.96 -7.11 47.22
N ALA A 715 15.81 -7.72 46.41
CA ALA A 715 17.18 -7.30 46.17
C ALA A 715 17.30 -6.61 44.80
N LEU A 716 18.24 -5.67 44.73
CA LEU A 716 18.54 -4.92 43.51
C LEU A 716 19.94 -5.31 43.01
N SER A 717 20.07 -5.52 41.71
CA SER A 717 21.34 -5.77 41.01
C SER A 717 21.40 -4.94 39.73
N ASN A 718 22.58 -4.45 39.36
CA ASN A 718 22.79 -3.59 38.18
C ASN A 718 21.92 -2.32 38.13
N CYS A 719 21.45 -1.80 39.26
CA CYS A 719 20.53 -0.65 39.34
C CYS A 719 21.25 0.71 39.53
N SER A 720 22.45 0.85 38.97
CA SER A 720 23.25 2.08 39.07
C SER A 720 22.79 3.08 38.01
N SER A 721 22.39 4.27 38.46
CA SER A 721 22.04 5.40 37.58
C SER A 721 23.25 6.32 37.40
N PRO A 722 23.53 6.80 36.18
CA PRO A 722 22.79 6.58 34.93
C PRO A 722 23.16 5.28 34.19
N VAL A 723 22.24 4.78 33.35
CA VAL A 723 22.50 3.67 32.42
C VAL A 723 23.03 4.18 31.08
N LYS A 724 23.91 3.41 30.43
CA LYS A 724 24.49 3.75 29.13
C LYS A 724 23.93 2.87 28.02
N ILE A 725 23.36 3.48 26.98
CA ILE A 725 23.04 2.82 25.72
C ILE A 725 24.18 3.12 24.74
N ALA A 726 24.93 2.08 24.35
CA ALA A 726 26.06 2.22 23.44
C ALA A 726 25.62 2.72 22.05
N ALA A 727 26.51 3.41 21.34
CA ALA A 727 26.26 3.81 19.96
C ALA A 727 25.93 2.58 19.09
N GLY A 728 24.89 2.68 18.26
CA GLY A 728 24.35 1.58 17.46
C GLY A 728 23.47 0.58 18.22
N ALA A 729 23.35 0.68 19.55
CA ALA A 729 22.46 -0.17 20.35
C ALA A 729 21.05 0.44 20.47
N SER A 730 20.05 -0.41 20.67
CA SER A 730 18.64 -0.02 20.84
C SER A 730 18.16 -0.10 22.30
N SER A 731 18.96 -0.67 23.20
CA SER A 731 18.58 -0.83 24.62
C SER A 731 19.76 -1.12 25.52
N ALA A 732 19.59 -0.87 26.82
CA ALA A 732 20.49 -1.28 27.88
C ALA A 732 19.72 -1.72 29.14
N LEU A 733 20.22 -2.76 29.81
CA LEU A 733 19.69 -3.20 31.10
C LEU A 733 19.98 -2.12 32.16
N ALA A 734 18.94 -1.59 32.78
CA ALA A 734 19.06 -0.49 33.74
C ALA A 734 18.96 -0.96 35.19
N CYS A 735 18.18 -2.00 35.48
CA CYS A 735 18.03 -2.53 36.83
C CYS A 735 17.50 -3.96 36.78
N THR A 736 17.98 -4.81 37.67
CA THR A 736 17.47 -6.16 37.90
C THR A 736 16.89 -6.22 39.31
N ILE A 737 15.62 -6.60 39.40
CA ILE A 737 14.89 -6.79 40.65
C ILE A 737 14.73 -8.28 40.89
N LEU A 738 15.15 -8.74 42.06
CA LEU A 738 14.99 -10.12 42.50
C LEU A 738 14.11 -10.13 43.75
N ALA A 739 13.05 -10.95 43.76
CA ALA A 739 12.26 -11.15 44.96
C ALA A 739 13.10 -11.91 46.00
N ASN A 740 13.10 -11.43 47.23
CA ASN A 740 13.68 -12.16 48.35
C ASN A 740 12.60 -13.08 48.90
N ALA A 741 13.01 -14.30 49.29
CA ALA A 741 12.07 -15.20 49.94
C ALA A 741 11.56 -14.61 51.26
N ASN A 742 10.27 -14.74 51.50
CA ASN A 742 9.58 -14.37 52.72
C ASN A 742 8.57 -15.49 53.04
N ASP A 743 8.33 -15.74 54.33
CA ASP A 743 7.40 -16.79 54.79
C ASP A 743 6.27 -16.21 55.69
N VAL A 744 6.09 -14.88 55.66
CA VAL A 744 5.21 -14.14 56.57
C VAL A 744 3.83 -14.00 55.93
N ALA A 745 2.89 -14.83 56.38
CA ALA A 745 1.53 -14.82 55.86
C ALA A 745 0.81 -13.47 56.08
N GLY A 746 0.24 -12.95 55.00
CA GLY A 746 -0.65 -11.79 55.02
C GLY A 746 0.02 -10.45 55.24
N ASP A 747 1.33 -10.34 55.03
CA ASP A 747 2.04 -9.06 55.08
C ASP A 747 1.90 -8.20 53.81
N GLY A 748 1.24 -8.75 52.78
CA GLY A 748 0.80 -8.05 51.58
C GLY A 748 1.87 -7.90 50.50
N ASP A 749 1.43 -7.37 49.35
CA ASP A 749 2.27 -7.16 48.17
C ASP A 749 3.13 -5.89 48.32
N VAL A 750 4.33 -5.91 47.72
CA VAL A 750 5.24 -4.76 47.67
C VAL A 750 5.56 -4.42 46.21
N THR A 751 5.59 -3.14 45.87
CA THR A 751 5.93 -2.68 44.52
C THR A 751 7.33 -2.07 44.48
N ALA A 752 8.16 -2.55 43.55
CA ALA A 752 9.45 -1.95 43.21
C ALA A 752 9.30 -1.11 41.93
N ALA A 753 9.29 0.22 42.07
CA ALA A 753 9.10 1.15 40.96
C ALA A 753 10.44 1.67 40.42
N VAL A 754 10.57 1.71 39.09
CA VAL A 754 11.70 2.31 38.37
C VAL A 754 11.16 3.44 37.50
N SER A 755 11.77 4.62 37.57
CA SER A 755 11.34 5.82 36.84
C SER A 755 12.49 6.41 36.05
N LEU A 756 12.26 6.84 34.81
CA LEU A 756 13.20 7.68 34.07
C LEU A 756 13.16 9.10 34.63
N ASP A 757 14.34 9.71 34.76
CA ASP A 757 14.46 11.09 35.23
C ASP A 757 14.24 12.06 34.06
N THR A 758 13.83 13.29 34.37
CA THR A 758 13.69 14.33 33.33
C THR A 758 15.07 14.66 32.74
N PRO A 759 15.28 14.50 31.42
CA PRO A 759 16.58 14.77 30.81
C PRO A 759 16.91 16.27 30.85
N PRO A 760 18.19 16.65 31.02
CA PRO A 760 18.62 18.01 30.75
C PRO A 760 18.42 18.36 29.26
N ALA A 761 18.31 19.64 28.93
CA ALA A 761 17.97 20.12 27.58
C ALA A 761 18.88 19.56 26.45
N ASN A 762 20.12 19.17 26.76
CA ASN A 762 21.12 18.69 25.82
C ASN A 762 21.44 17.19 25.97
N ALA A 763 20.56 16.40 26.58
CA ALA A 763 20.82 14.98 26.88
C ALA A 763 20.95 14.07 25.65
N GLY A 764 20.56 14.54 24.46
CA GLY A 764 20.59 13.75 23.22
C GLY A 764 19.45 12.73 23.09
N TYR A 765 18.52 12.68 24.06
CA TYR A 765 17.30 11.87 24.01
C TYR A 765 16.10 12.64 24.58
N ALA A 766 14.89 12.17 24.29
CA ALA A 766 13.65 12.64 24.88
C ALA A 766 12.91 11.49 25.57
N LEU A 767 12.02 11.80 26.51
CA LEU A 767 11.18 10.80 27.15
C LEU A 767 10.06 10.37 26.21
N GLY A 768 9.88 9.05 26.07
CA GLY A 768 8.84 8.43 25.26
C GLY A 768 7.55 8.15 26.05
N THR A 769 6.84 7.11 25.62
CA THR A 769 5.49 6.78 26.09
C THR A 769 5.46 6.14 27.48
N SER A 770 6.51 5.41 27.87
CA SER A 770 6.60 4.74 29.17
C SER A 770 7.84 5.21 29.93
N THR A 771 7.64 6.05 30.95
CA THR A 771 8.72 6.61 31.79
C THR A 771 8.73 6.05 33.21
N LEU A 772 7.72 5.28 33.60
CA LEU A 772 7.59 4.63 34.91
C LEU A 772 7.12 3.20 34.67
N ASP A 773 7.84 2.24 35.24
CA ASP A 773 7.39 0.85 35.28
C ASP A 773 7.60 0.27 36.67
N GLN A 774 6.81 -0.74 37.02
CA GLN A 774 6.77 -1.30 38.37
C GLN A 774 6.74 -2.82 38.34
N VAL A 775 7.50 -3.43 39.24
CA VAL A 775 7.45 -4.87 39.50
C VAL A 775 6.72 -5.07 40.81
N THR A 776 5.63 -5.85 40.79
CA THR A 776 4.91 -6.23 42.02
C THR A 776 5.49 -7.53 42.55
N ILE A 777 5.95 -7.52 43.79
CA ILE A 777 6.33 -8.71 44.55
C ILE A 777 5.07 -9.14 45.28
N VAL A 778 4.46 -10.22 44.81
CA VAL A 778 3.20 -10.77 45.29
C VAL A 778 3.47 -11.72 46.44
N ASN A 779 2.77 -11.54 47.56
CA ASN A 779 2.84 -12.44 48.71
C ASN A 779 2.15 -13.77 48.37
N ASP A 780 2.91 -14.87 48.28
CA ASP A 780 2.36 -16.22 48.06
C ASP A 780 2.28 -17.10 49.32
N ASP A 781 2.61 -16.52 50.48
CA ASP A 781 2.60 -17.22 51.77
C ASP A 781 1.20 -17.56 52.29
N LEU A 782 1.01 -18.84 52.62
CA LEU A 782 -0.19 -19.33 53.29
C LEU A 782 -0.06 -19.22 54.82
N PRO A 783 -1.12 -18.77 55.52
CA PRO A 783 -1.18 -18.79 56.98
C PRO A 783 -1.19 -20.23 57.51
N ILE A 784 -0.40 -20.49 58.55
CA ILE A 784 -0.30 -21.76 59.26
C ILE A 784 -1.12 -21.65 60.55
N ILE A 785 -2.11 -22.52 60.71
CA ILE A 785 -3.06 -22.49 61.84
C ILE A 785 -2.67 -23.55 62.86
N VAL A 786 -2.48 -23.10 64.10
CA VAL A 786 -2.23 -23.95 65.28
C VAL A 786 -3.36 -23.79 66.29
N LEU A 787 -3.46 -24.74 67.21
CA LEU A 787 -4.43 -24.73 68.30
C LEU A 787 -3.71 -24.51 69.64
N GLU A 788 -4.16 -23.54 70.43
CA GLU A 788 -3.60 -23.25 71.75
C GLU A 788 -4.72 -23.13 72.77
N CYS A 789 -4.51 -23.57 74.02
CA CYS A 789 -5.44 -23.33 75.12
C CYS A 789 -4.68 -22.68 76.30
N ASP A 790 -5.34 -21.77 77.04
CA ASP A 790 -4.76 -21.12 78.22
C ASP A 790 -4.45 -22.10 79.37
N ARG A 791 -5.14 -23.25 79.39
CA ARG A 791 -4.94 -24.35 80.34
C ARG A 791 -5.09 -25.70 79.63
N LEU A 792 -4.23 -26.65 79.99
CA LEU A 792 -4.31 -28.06 79.56
C LEU A 792 -4.89 -28.98 80.63
N VAL A 793 -4.99 -28.48 81.88
CA VAL A 793 -5.64 -29.17 82.99
C VAL A 793 -6.58 -28.18 83.66
N VAL A 794 -7.84 -28.58 83.84
CA VAL A 794 -8.85 -27.84 84.61
C VAL A 794 -9.39 -28.74 85.70
N TYR A 795 -9.81 -28.15 86.81
CA TYR A 795 -10.34 -28.89 87.96
C TYR A 795 -11.84 -28.64 88.10
N ASP A 796 -12.58 -29.62 88.60
CA ASP A 796 -14.01 -29.50 88.87
C ASP A 796 -14.34 -28.64 90.10
N SER A 797 -13.37 -28.28 90.95
CA SER A 797 -13.57 -27.24 91.96
C SER A 797 -13.98 -25.86 91.39
N PRO A 798 -15.00 -25.17 91.95
CA PRO A 798 -15.44 -23.86 91.46
C PRO A 798 -14.34 -22.79 91.59
N GLY A 799 -13.95 -22.15 90.48
CA GLY A 799 -12.95 -21.08 90.50
C GLY A 799 -12.33 -20.77 89.13
N SER A 800 -11.29 -19.92 89.13
CA SER A 800 -10.56 -19.54 87.90
C SER A 800 -9.74 -20.69 87.28
N SER A 801 -9.60 -21.82 87.97
CA SER A 801 -8.94 -23.06 87.52
C SER A 801 -9.88 -24.02 86.78
N ASN A 802 -11.16 -23.69 86.67
CA ASN A 802 -12.21 -24.59 86.16
C ASN A 802 -12.48 -24.40 84.65
N VAL A 803 -11.95 -23.35 84.03
CA VAL A 803 -12.22 -23.00 82.63
C VAL A 803 -10.94 -23.03 81.79
N ALA A 804 -11.01 -23.63 80.60
CA ALA A 804 -9.98 -23.56 79.56
C ALA A 804 -10.54 -22.85 78.30
N HIS A 805 -9.82 -21.84 77.82
CA HIS A 805 -10.10 -21.09 76.60
C HIS A 805 -9.14 -21.54 75.51
N CYS A 806 -9.67 -22.17 74.47
CA CYS A 806 -8.91 -22.63 73.31
C CYS A 806 -9.10 -21.68 72.13
N THR A 807 -8.01 -21.30 71.49
CA THR A 807 -7.95 -20.35 70.36
C THR A 807 -7.30 -20.98 69.14
N ALA A 808 -7.87 -20.73 67.96
CA ALA A 808 -7.20 -20.96 66.69
C ALA A 808 -6.24 -19.78 66.46
N ARG A 809 -4.97 -20.04 66.20
CA ARG A 809 -3.95 -19.00 66.04
C ARG A 809 -3.20 -19.19 64.72
N VAL A 810 -2.95 -18.09 64.01
CA VAL A 810 -2.01 -18.03 62.89
C VAL A 810 -0.60 -17.96 63.46
N SER A 811 0.24 -18.95 63.19
CA SER A 811 1.58 -19.05 63.77
C SER A 811 2.65 -18.27 63.02
N ASN A 812 2.45 -18.00 61.72
CA ASN A 812 3.43 -17.37 60.82
C ASN A 812 2.96 -16.01 60.26
N GLY A 813 2.09 -15.27 60.95
CA GLY A 813 1.67 -13.94 60.51
C GLY A 813 0.24 -13.62 60.90
N THR A 814 -0.49 -13.02 59.96
CA THR A 814 -1.92 -12.69 60.11
C THR A 814 -2.75 -13.37 59.03
N ALA A 815 -4.05 -13.42 59.22
CA ALA A 815 -4.95 -13.91 58.20
C ALA A 815 -5.04 -12.91 57.02
N PRO A 816 -4.65 -13.28 55.78
CA PRO A 816 -4.70 -12.39 54.61
C PRO A 816 -6.14 -12.05 54.19
N ALA A 817 -7.09 -12.92 54.53
CA ALA A 817 -8.52 -12.76 54.32
C ALA A 817 -9.27 -13.40 55.49
N ASN A 818 -10.60 -13.36 55.49
CA ASN A 818 -11.38 -14.09 56.49
C ASN A 818 -11.17 -15.61 56.30
N LEU A 819 -10.51 -16.26 57.26
CA LEU A 819 -10.21 -17.70 57.21
C LEU A 819 -11.26 -18.48 58.01
N ALA A 820 -11.97 -19.38 57.34
CA ALA A 820 -12.93 -20.29 57.98
C ALA A 820 -12.22 -21.58 58.41
N ILE A 821 -11.93 -21.69 59.71
CA ILE A 821 -11.17 -22.81 60.29
C ILE A 821 -12.14 -23.92 60.72
N GLY A 822 -12.00 -25.08 60.10
CA GLY A 822 -12.77 -26.28 60.44
C GLY A 822 -12.32 -26.91 61.76
N PHE A 823 -13.28 -27.43 62.52
CA PHE A 823 -13.07 -28.10 63.81
C PHE A 823 -13.92 -29.35 63.90
N THR A 824 -13.36 -30.40 64.50
CA THR A 824 -14.14 -31.53 64.98
C THR A 824 -14.42 -31.32 66.47
N PRO A 825 -15.65 -30.99 66.88
CA PRO A 825 -15.97 -30.77 68.29
C PRO A 825 -15.77 -32.07 69.09
N PRO A 826 -15.40 -31.99 70.37
CA PRO A 826 -15.32 -33.16 71.24
C PRO A 826 -16.66 -33.91 71.27
N SER A 827 -16.63 -35.22 71.10
CA SER A 827 -17.81 -36.08 71.17
C SER A 827 -17.74 -36.98 72.41
N GLY A 828 -18.76 -36.92 73.27
CA GLY A 828 -18.84 -37.68 74.51
C GLY A 828 -19.97 -37.19 75.43
N PRO A 829 -20.37 -37.98 76.45
CA PRO A 829 -21.43 -37.58 77.39
C PRO A 829 -21.00 -36.42 78.29
N TYR A 830 -21.69 -35.28 78.18
CA TYR A 830 -21.41 -33.98 78.84
C TYR A 830 -21.71 -33.93 80.34
N LEU A 831 -21.53 -35.01 81.10
CA LEU A 831 -21.84 -34.96 82.53
C LEU A 831 -20.79 -34.19 83.35
N ARG A 832 -19.54 -34.09 82.86
CA ARG A 832 -18.40 -33.57 83.64
C ARG A 832 -17.76 -32.29 83.12
N TYR A 833 -18.21 -31.80 81.97
CA TYR A 833 -17.84 -30.50 81.45
C TYR A 833 -18.93 -29.97 80.52
N THR A 834 -18.93 -28.65 80.34
CA THR A 834 -19.77 -27.95 79.35
C THR A 834 -18.88 -27.29 78.30
N LEU A 835 -19.40 -27.20 77.08
CA LEU A 835 -18.75 -26.55 75.94
C LEU A 835 -19.53 -25.29 75.58
N SER A 836 -18.82 -24.17 75.41
CA SER A 836 -19.39 -22.94 74.88
C SER A 836 -18.46 -22.35 73.82
N ASN A 837 -19.02 -21.62 72.85
CA ASN A 837 -18.27 -21.02 71.73
C ASN A 837 -17.48 -22.02 70.85
N CYS A 838 -17.93 -23.28 70.73
CA CYS A 838 -17.25 -24.35 69.98
C CYS A 838 -17.87 -24.62 68.60
N ALA A 839 -18.29 -23.57 67.89
CA ALA A 839 -18.92 -23.70 66.57
C ALA A 839 -17.87 -24.01 65.49
N SER A 840 -18.25 -24.75 64.44
CA SER A 840 -17.40 -24.95 63.26
C SER A 840 -18.12 -24.48 62.00
N PRO A 841 -17.49 -23.68 61.13
CA PRO A 841 -16.12 -23.15 61.24
C PRO A 841 -16.00 -21.95 62.20
N VAL A 842 -14.83 -21.75 62.78
CA VAL A 842 -14.44 -20.49 63.45
C VAL A 842 -13.81 -19.57 62.41
N THR A 843 -14.21 -18.29 62.37
CA THR A 843 -13.62 -17.33 61.45
C THR A 843 -12.50 -16.55 62.14
N ILE A 844 -11.28 -16.63 61.61
CA ILE A 844 -10.21 -15.65 61.91
C ILE A 844 -10.39 -14.49 60.93
N PRO A 845 -10.74 -13.27 61.40
CA PRO A 845 -10.93 -12.13 60.51
C PRO A 845 -9.64 -11.74 59.78
N ALA A 846 -9.76 -11.13 58.60
CA ALA A 846 -8.62 -10.56 57.90
C ALA A 846 -7.82 -9.59 58.80
N GLY A 847 -6.49 -9.70 58.79
CA GLY A 847 -5.56 -8.95 59.63
C GLY A 847 -5.48 -9.42 61.09
N ALA A 848 -6.28 -10.40 61.52
CA ALA A 848 -6.20 -10.96 62.86
C ALA A 848 -5.19 -12.10 62.96
N THR A 849 -4.63 -12.31 64.16
CA THR A 849 -3.69 -13.41 64.46
C THR A 849 -4.36 -14.61 65.12
N SER A 850 -5.59 -14.46 65.64
CA SER A 850 -6.30 -15.55 66.32
C SER A 850 -7.82 -15.30 66.39
N ALA A 851 -8.56 -16.36 66.69
CA ALA A 851 -9.96 -16.31 67.06
C ALA A 851 -10.26 -17.34 68.17
N MET A 852 -11.22 -17.02 69.05
CA MET A 852 -11.69 -17.95 70.08
C MET A 852 -12.35 -19.15 69.40
N ALA A 853 -11.85 -20.35 69.69
CA ALA A 853 -12.27 -21.59 69.03
C ALA A 853 -13.24 -22.42 69.87
N CYS A 854 -13.02 -22.54 71.18
CA CYS A 854 -13.86 -23.31 72.08
C CYS A 854 -13.54 -22.98 73.54
N THR A 855 -14.55 -22.96 74.41
CA THR A 855 -14.40 -22.80 75.86
C THR A 855 -14.90 -24.06 76.56
N ILE A 856 -14.02 -24.70 77.32
CA ILE A 856 -14.28 -25.92 78.10
C ILE A 856 -14.39 -25.50 79.57
N THR A 857 -15.51 -25.79 80.20
CA THR A 857 -15.73 -25.51 81.63
C THR A 857 -16.02 -26.82 82.33
N ALA A 858 -15.23 -27.20 83.34
CA ALA A 858 -15.53 -28.38 84.11
C ALA A 858 -16.86 -28.18 84.87
N THR A 859 -17.62 -29.26 85.06
CA THR A 859 -18.85 -29.20 85.84
C THR A 859 -18.50 -29.54 87.28
N PRO A 860 -18.68 -28.60 88.24
CA PRO A 860 -18.38 -28.90 89.63
C PRO A 860 -19.19 -30.07 90.17
N ASN A 861 -18.51 -31.00 90.81
CA ASN A 861 -19.11 -32.09 91.58
C ASN A 861 -18.33 -32.29 92.89
N THR A 862 -18.70 -33.31 93.67
CA THR A 862 -18.08 -33.65 94.95
C THR A 862 -17.85 -35.16 95.09
N ASP A 863 -17.81 -35.86 93.96
CA ASP A 863 -17.80 -37.33 93.87
C ASP A 863 -16.36 -37.85 93.91
N VAL A 864 -15.82 -38.00 95.13
CA VAL A 864 -14.45 -38.47 95.40
C VAL A 864 -14.08 -39.72 94.58
N GLY A 865 -13.12 -39.59 93.66
CA GLY A 865 -12.50 -40.70 92.93
C GLY A 865 -13.27 -41.14 91.69
N ASP A 866 -14.16 -40.30 91.16
CA ASP A 866 -14.85 -40.55 89.90
C ASP A 866 -13.92 -40.39 88.68
N GLY A 867 -12.73 -39.79 88.84
CA GLY A 867 -11.56 -39.87 87.95
C GLY A 867 -11.52 -38.87 86.80
N SER A 868 -10.34 -38.53 86.25
CA SER A 868 -10.20 -37.49 85.21
C SER A 868 -10.74 -37.89 83.83
N VAL A 869 -11.24 -36.91 83.06
CA VAL A 869 -11.67 -37.08 81.66
C VAL A 869 -10.90 -36.17 80.69
N ASP A 870 -10.52 -36.70 79.53
CA ASP A 870 -9.81 -35.95 78.49
C ASP A 870 -10.77 -35.41 77.43
N VAL A 871 -10.68 -34.10 77.16
CA VAL A 871 -11.42 -33.41 76.10
C VAL A 871 -10.46 -33.13 74.96
N VAL A 872 -10.67 -33.77 73.81
CA VAL A 872 -9.79 -33.63 72.63
C VAL A 872 -10.42 -32.70 71.61
N LEU A 873 -9.74 -31.59 71.31
CA LEU A 873 -10.13 -30.66 70.25
C LEU A 873 -9.17 -30.80 69.06
N ARG A 874 -9.72 -30.93 67.85
CA ARG A 874 -8.95 -31.17 66.61
C ARG A 874 -9.33 -30.17 65.53
N LEU A 875 -8.33 -29.60 64.87
CA LEU A 875 -8.51 -28.89 63.60
C LEU A 875 -8.85 -29.89 62.50
N THR A 876 -9.83 -29.57 61.65
CA THR A 876 -10.17 -30.37 60.48
C THR A 876 -9.17 -30.08 59.36
N GLU A 877 -8.73 -31.13 58.66
CA GLU A 877 -7.82 -30.98 57.52
C GLU A 877 -8.45 -30.06 56.44
N PRO A 878 -7.78 -28.97 56.04
CA PRO A 878 -8.29 -28.05 55.05
C PRO A 878 -8.41 -28.69 53.66
N GLY A 879 -9.44 -28.34 52.91
CA GLY A 879 -9.54 -28.69 51.49
C GLY A 879 -8.50 -27.93 50.63
N PRO A 880 -8.30 -28.33 49.37
CA PRO A 880 -7.22 -27.82 48.49
C PRO A 880 -7.26 -26.31 48.16
N ASN A 881 -8.26 -25.56 48.60
CA ASN A 881 -8.40 -24.12 48.40
C ASN A 881 -8.78 -23.37 49.70
N ALA A 882 -8.49 -23.95 50.87
CA ALA A 882 -8.89 -23.35 52.15
C ALA A 882 -8.13 -22.04 52.47
N GLY A 883 -7.01 -21.77 51.79
CA GLY A 883 -6.22 -20.57 51.99
C GLY A 883 -5.40 -20.57 53.28
N TYR A 884 -5.18 -21.73 53.90
CA TYR A 884 -4.34 -21.92 55.08
C TYR A 884 -3.78 -23.36 55.16
N LEU A 885 -2.70 -23.55 55.93
CA LEU A 885 -2.11 -24.85 56.27
C LEU A 885 -2.29 -25.14 57.77
N LEU A 886 -2.20 -26.41 58.18
CA LEU A 886 -2.21 -26.78 59.60
C LEU A 886 -0.79 -26.89 60.16
N GLY A 887 -0.53 -26.23 61.29
CA GLY A 887 0.72 -26.33 62.04
C GLY A 887 0.60 -27.30 63.21
N GLN A 888 1.68 -27.44 63.99
CA GLN A 888 1.69 -28.24 65.21
C GLN A 888 1.65 -27.33 66.45
N PRO A 889 0.76 -27.58 67.43
CA PRO A 889 -0.20 -28.68 67.48
C PRO A 889 -1.50 -28.38 66.71
N ALA A 890 -1.98 -29.33 65.89
CA ALA A 890 -3.30 -29.29 65.25
C ALA A 890 -4.40 -30.00 66.06
N SER A 891 -4.01 -30.63 67.18
CA SER A 891 -4.87 -31.34 68.11
C SER A 891 -4.36 -31.08 69.52
N ILE A 892 -5.26 -30.79 70.45
CA ILE A 892 -4.92 -30.53 71.86
C ILE A 892 -5.86 -31.32 72.77
N THR A 893 -5.34 -31.80 73.89
CA THR A 893 -6.11 -32.51 74.92
C THR A 893 -6.13 -31.65 76.17
N VAL A 894 -7.33 -31.35 76.66
CA VAL A 894 -7.55 -30.70 77.96
C VAL A 894 -8.09 -31.74 78.93
N THR A 895 -7.37 -32.01 80.01
CA THR A 895 -7.80 -32.95 81.05
C THR A 895 -8.64 -32.21 82.09
N VAL A 896 -9.88 -32.64 82.25
CA VAL A 896 -10.74 -32.27 83.39
C VAL A 896 -10.38 -33.23 84.52
N ALA A 897 -9.63 -32.74 85.49
CA ALA A 897 -9.12 -33.52 86.60
C ALA A 897 -10.07 -33.44 87.80
N ASP A 898 -10.33 -34.60 88.39
CA ASP A 898 -11.00 -34.79 89.68
C ASP A 898 -10.07 -34.28 90.80
N ASP A 899 -10.47 -33.21 91.51
CA ASP A 899 -9.75 -32.71 92.70
C ASP A 899 -10.49 -32.95 94.02
N ASP A 900 -11.48 -33.85 94.02
CA ASP A 900 -12.23 -34.19 95.21
C ASP A 900 -11.39 -35.06 96.17
N HIS A 901 -11.36 -34.65 97.43
CA HIS A 901 -10.69 -35.37 98.51
C HIS A 901 -11.73 -35.94 99.48
N PRO A 902 -11.53 -37.15 100.04
CA PRO A 902 -12.42 -37.68 101.07
C PRO A 902 -12.45 -36.73 102.27
N PRO A 903 -13.63 -36.53 102.91
CA PRO A 903 -13.75 -35.63 104.05
C PRO A 903 -12.75 -36.05 105.14
N PRO A 904 -12.04 -35.09 105.77
CA PRO A 904 -11.10 -35.41 106.83
C PRO A 904 -11.84 -36.16 107.96
N PRO A 905 -11.26 -37.22 108.55
CA PRO A 905 -11.91 -37.98 109.59
C PRO A 905 -12.30 -37.05 110.74
N ILE A 906 -13.59 -37.07 111.11
CA ILE A 906 -14.15 -36.26 112.20
C ILE A 906 -13.47 -36.70 113.50
N GLY A 907 -12.43 -35.95 113.90
CA GLY A 907 -11.76 -36.10 115.17
C GLY A 907 -12.66 -35.66 116.31
N ILE A 908 -12.99 -36.58 117.20
CA ILE A 908 -13.55 -36.31 118.53
C ILE A 908 -12.48 -35.52 119.30
N PRO A 909 -12.75 -34.29 119.80
CA PRO A 909 -11.73 -33.49 120.48
C PRO A 909 -11.51 -34.03 121.90
N THR A 910 -10.30 -34.52 122.20
CA THR A 910 -9.83 -34.71 123.57
C THR A 910 -9.18 -33.41 124.06
N LEU A 911 -9.59 -32.95 125.24
CA LEU A 911 -9.04 -31.76 125.92
C LEU A 911 -7.52 -31.88 126.09
N GLY A 912 -6.76 -31.08 125.35
CA GLY A 912 -5.30 -31.02 125.51
C GLY A 912 -4.63 -29.67 125.20
N GLU A 913 -5.29 -28.74 124.51
CA GLU A 913 -4.56 -27.64 123.85
C GLU A 913 -4.69 -26.25 124.48
N TRP A 914 -5.35 -26.11 125.63
CA TRP A 914 -5.34 -24.83 126.39
C TRP A 914 -4.45 -24.83 127.65
N GLY A 915 -3.67 -25.89 127.91
CA GLY A 915 -2.85 -26.02 129.13
C GLY A 915 -1.35 -25.69 128.98
N GLY A 916 -0.79 -25.70 127.77
CA GLY A 916 0.68 -25.69 127.59
C GLY A 916 1.33 -24.30 127.53
N ALA A 917 0.60 -23.26 127.11
CA ALA A 917 1.15 -21.91 126.96
C ALA A 917 1.38 -21.19 128.31
N GLY A 918 0.84 -21.72 129.41
CA GLY A 918 1.04 -21.19 130.77
C GLY A 918 2.34 -21.66 131.46
N LEU A 919 2.98 -22.75 131.01
CA LEU A 919 4.14 -23.32 131.70
C LEU A 919 5.48 -22.68 131.30
N SER A 920 5.52 -21.98 130.16
CA SER A 920 6.69 -21.26 129.66
C SER A 920 6.95 -19.94 130.40
N LEU A 921 5.93 -19.38 131.08
CA LEU A 921 6.04 -18.20 131.94
C LEU A 921 6.43 -18.55 133.40
N ALA A 922 6.32 -19.81 133.82
CA ALA A 922 6.75 -20.29 135.15
C ALA A 922 8.24 -20.71 135.20
N LEU A 923 8.86 -21.04 134.05
CA LEU A 923 10.28 -21.40 133.98
C LEU A 923 11.23 -20.19 133.98
N LEU A 924 10.77 -18.99 133.62
CA LEU A 924 11.52 -17.75 133.84
C LEU A 924 11.55 -17.30 135.32
N ALA A 925 10.66 -17.81 136.17
CA ALA A 925 10.65 -17.53 137.61
C ALA A 925 11.55 -18.50 138.42
N LEU A 926 11.84 -19.71 137.91
CA LEU A 926 12.79 -20.65 138.54
C LEU A 926 14.26 -20.41 138.14
N ALA A 927 14.51 -19.81 136.98
CA ALA A 927 15.86 -19.43 136.54
C ALA A 927 16.46 -18.23 137.32
N ARG A 928 15.65 -17.51 138.11
CA ARG A 928 16.11 -16.35 138.91
C ARG A 928 16.39 -16.66 140.39
N ARG A 929 16.32 -17.92 140.84
CA ARG A 929 16.52 -18.26 142.27
C ARG A 929 17.55 -19.34 142.63
N ARG A 930 18.31 -19.92 141.69
CA ARG A 930 19.39 -20.87 142.04
C ARG A 930 20.75 -20.62 141.35
N LEU A 931 21.09 -19.33 141.24
CA LEU A 931 22.48 -18.86 141.10
C LEU A 931 23.11 -18.48 142.45
N ASN A 932 22.61 -18.97 143.59
CA ASN A 932 23.26 -18.80 144.89
C ASN A 932 23.26 -20.10 145.72
N GLY A 933 24.46 -20.69 145.88
CA GLY A 933 24.79 -21.66 146.94
C GLY A 933 24.96 -23.10 146.45
N ARG A 934 26.11 -23.51 145.93
CA ARG A 934 27.33 -23.98 146.64
C ARG A 934 27.33 -25.49 146.97
N ARG A 935 28.38 -26.16 146.46
CA ARG A 935 29.31 -27.07 147.17
C ARG A 935 28.76 -28.39 147.75
N ASN A 936 29.18 -29.54 147.22
CA ASN A 936 30.28 -30.39 147.75
C ASN A 936 30.21 -31.85 147.24
N ASP A 937 31.40 -32.38 146.92
CA ASP A 937 31.92 -33.74 147.12
C ASP A 937 31.20 -34.97 146.55
N HIS A 938 31.63 -35.43 145.35
CA HIS A 938 32.53 -36.58 145.17
C HIS A 938 32.79 -36.86 143.68
#